data_AF-A0A8D2HW13-F1
#
_entry.id   AF-A0A8D2HW13-F1
#
_cell.length_a   1.000
_cell.length_b   1.000
_cell.length_c   1.000
_cell.angle_alpha   90.00
_cell.angle_beta   90.00
_cell.angle_gamma   90.00
#
_symmetry.space_group_name_H-M   'P 1'
#
loop_
_entity.id
_entity.type
_entity.pdbx_description
1 polymer ?
#
loop_
_entity_poly.entity_id
_entity_poly.type
_entity_poly.pdbx_seq_one_letter_code
_entity_poly.pdbx_strand_id
1 'polypeptide(L)'
;MLQIHRSNLTPLRVSLSRALHHKAVMALRREDVNAWERRAPLAPKHIKGITSLGYKVLIQPSNRRAIHDKEYVKAGGILQEDISEACLILGVKRPPEDKLMPKKTYAFFSHTIKAQEANMNLLDEILKQEIRLIDYEKMVDHRGVRIVAFGQWAGVAGMINILHGMGLRLLALGHHTPFMGAQEVFNELPCEYVEPHELKEVSQTGDLRKVYGTVLSRHHHLVRKTDGVYDPVEYDKHPERYISRFNTDIAPYTTCLINGIYWEQNTPRLLTRHDAQSLLAPVKSSVAPVEGCPALPHRLVAICDISADTGGSIDFMTECTTIEHPFCMYDADQHIIHDSVEGSGILMCSIDNLPAQLPIEATEYFGDMLYPYVEEMLLSDASQPLESQNFSPVVRDAVITSNGTLTDKYKYIQKLRESRERVQSISMSTKKKVLVLGSGYVSEPVLEYLSRDRNIEITVGSDMMNQIKQLSKKYNINPVSMNICTQEEKLGSLVATQDLVISLLPYVLHPIVAKACVESKVNMITASYITPALKELEKSVEDAGITVIGELGLDPGLDHMLAMETIDKAKEVGATIESYISYCGGIPAPEHSDNPLRYKFSWSPVGVLMNIMQPATYLLNGKVVNVTGGVSFLDAVTSMDYFPGLNLEGYPNRDSTRYAEIYGIPSAHTLLRGTLRYKGYSKALNGFVKLGLINREEYPALRPEANPLTWKQLLCDLVGISRSSTCDMLKEAVLKKLGGDKSQLEAAEWLGLLGEDQVPQADSIVDALSKHLALKLSYGPEEKDMIVMRDSFGIRHPSGHLENKTIDLVVYGDCNGFSAMAKTVGLPTAMAAKMLLNGEIEAKGLMGPFSKEIYGPILDRIKAEGIIYTTQSTIKL
;
A
#
# COMPACT_ATOMS: atom_id res chain seq x y z
N MET A 1 66.51 -19.64 10.23
CA MET A 1 66.72 -20.90 10.99
C MET A 1 65.44 -21.17 11.77
N LEU A 2 65.06 -22.46 11.90
CA LEU A 2 63.78 -23.04 12.41
C LEU A 2 62.74 -23.27 11.29
N GLN A 3 62.97 -24.24 10.38
CA GLN A 3 62.58 -25.67 10.45
C GLN A 3 61.08 -25.92 10.70
N ILE A 4 60.33 -26.09 9.60
CA ILE A 4 58.97 -26.62 9.57
C ILE A 4 59.07 -28.15 9.45
N HIS A 5 58.50 -28.86 10.42
CA HIS A 5 58.33 -30.30 10.40
C HIS A 5 57.34 -30.71 9.29
N ARG A 6 57.83 -31.47 8.31
CA ARG A 6 56.99 -32.25 7.39
C ARG A 6 56.59 -33.55 8.08
N SER A 7 55.32 -33.67 8.46
CA SER A 7 54.71 -34.97 8.78
C SER A 7 54.15 -35.60 7.51
N ASN A 8 54.70 -36.76 7.16
CA ASN A 8 54.33 -37.61 6.04
C ASN A 8 52.87 -38.09 6.14
N LEU A 9 52.05 -37.78 5.12
CA LEU A 9 50.85 -38.53 4.80
C LEU A 9 51.16 -39.46 3.63
N THR A 10 51.14 -40.76 3.94
CA THR A 10 51.29 -41.89 3.02
C THR A 10 50.17 -41.91 1.97
N PRO A 11 50.45 -42.30 0.71
CA PRO A 11 49.43 -42.42 -0.31
C PRO A 11 48.70 -43.76 -0.13
N LEU A 12 47.49 -43.71 0.44
CA LEU A 12 46.55 -44.83 0.35
C LEU A 12 46.06 -44.92 -1.10
N ARG A 13 46.71 -45.79 -1.87
CA ARG A 13 46.18 -46.35 -3.12
C ARG A 13 44.83 -47.00 -2.81
N VAL A 14 43.75 -46.28 -3.09
CA VAL A 14 42.43 -46.88 -3.27
C VAL A 14 42.24 -47.12 -4.76
N SER A 15 41.96 -48.37 -5.09
CA SER A 15 41.75 -48.88 -6.44
C SER A 15 40.69 -48.06 -7.19
N LEU A 16 41.09 -47.50 -8.34
CA LEU A 16 40.20 -46.93 -9.34
C LEU A 16 39.26 -48.01 -9.89
N SER A 17 38.05 -48.10 -9.35
CA SER A 17 36.91 -48.73 -10.02
C SER A 17 36.40 -47.77 -11.10
N ARG A 18 37.00 -47.92 -12.29
CA ARG A 18 36.82 -47.09 -13.49
C ARG A 18 35.46 -47.27 -14.20
N ALA A 19 34.38 -47.62 -13.50
CA ALA A 19 33.17 -48.19 -14.13
C ALA A 19 31.81 -47.59 -13.72
N LEU A 20 31.73 -46.51 -12.93
CA LEU A 20 30.45 -45.93 -12.47
C LEU A 20 30.22 -44.46 -12.84
N HIS A 21 31.04 -43.86 -13.71
CA HIS A 21 30.83 -42.48 -14.18
C HIS A 21 29.75 -42.41 -15.26
N HIS A 22 28.47 -42.55 -14.89
CA HIS A 22 27.43 -41.83 -15.61
C HIS A 22 27.76 -40.35 -15.42
N LYS A 23 28.25 -39.68 -16.47
CA LYS A 23 28.82 -38.32 -16.41
C LYS A 23 27.86 -37.37 -15.70
N ALA A 24 28.14 -37.02 -14.44
CA ALA A 24 27.34 -36.03 -13.72
C ALA A 24 27.44 -34.68 -14.44
N VAL A 25 26.29 -34.04 -14.65
CA VAL A 25 26.17 -32.81 -15.43
C VAL A 25 25.62 -31.72 -14.52
N MET A 26 26.35 -30.61 -14.41
CA MET A 26 25.92 -29.42 -13.70
C MET A 26 25.41 -28.38 -14.69
N ALA A 27 24.42 -27.58 -14.29
CA ALA A 27 24.03 -26.37 -15.02
C ALA A 27 24.13 -25.11 -14.15
N LEU A 28 24.68 -24.05 -14.75
CA LEU A 28 24.53 -22.69 -14.29
C LEU A 28 23.31 -22.08 -14.99
N ARG A 29 22.21 -21.86 -14.26
CA ARG A 29 20.99 -21.30 -14.85
C ARG A 29 21.13 -19.80 -15.13
N ARG A 30 20.27 -19.25 -16.00
CA ARG A 30 20.23 -17.80 -16.24
C ARG A 30 19.63 -17.01 -15.09
N GLU A 31 20.06 -15.78 -14.96
CA GLU A 31 19.58 -14.79 -14.01
C GLU A 31 18.38 -14.04 -14.62
N ASP A 32 17.16 -14.28 -14.12
CA ASP A 32 15.93 -13.73 -14.70
C ASP A 32 15.03 -12.99 -13.71
N VAL A 33 15.38 -12.93 -12.42
CA VAL A 33 14.53 -12.37 -11.35
C VAL A 33 14.28 -10.87 -11.47
N ASN A 34 15.31 -10.06 -11.69
CA ASN A 34 15.16 -8.62 -11.95
C ASN A 34 16.34 -8.11 -12.81
N ALA A 35 16.33 -6.82 -13.16
CA ALA A 35 17.37 -6.21 -14.00
C ALA A 35 18.74 -6.08 -13.29
N TRP A 36 18.73 -6.00 -11.96
CA TRP A 36 19.90 -5.72 -11.13
C TRP A 36 20.64 -6.99 -10.67
N GLU A 37 19.96 -8.14 -10.66
CA GLU A 37 20.59 -9.44 -10.35
C GLU A 37 21.45 -9.92 -11.52
N ARG A 38 22.74 -9.58 -11.44
CA ARG A 38 23.74 -9.91 -12.47
C ARG A 38 24.81 -10.88 -11.97
N ARG A 39 24.70 -11.35 -10.72
CA ARG A 39 25.63 -12.29 -10.08
C ARG A 39 25.32 -13.72 -10.51
N ALA A 40 26.35 -14.57 -10.51
CA ALA A 40 26.22 -16.01 -10.68
C ALA A 40 26.71 -16.73 -9.42
N PRO A 41 26.26 -17.98 -9.14
CA PRO A 41 26.77 -18.74 -7.99
C PRO A 41 28.22 -19.22 -8.16
N LEU A 42 28.77 -19.24 -9.39
CA LEU A 42 30.15 -19.66 -9.66
C LEU A 42 30.78 -18.78 -10.74
N ALA A 43 32.00 -18.29 -10.49
CA ALA A 43 32.88 -17.66 -11.47
C ALA A 43 33.60 -18.67 -12.42
N PRO A 44 34.16 -18.24 -13.57
CA PRO A 44 34.87 -19.11 -14.51
C PRO A 44 36.02 -19.93 -13.91
N LYS A 45 36.74 -19.41 -12.90
CA LYS A 45 37.79 -20.18 -12.20
C LYS A 45 37.25 -21.47 -11.58
N HIS A 46 36.05 -21.43 -10.99
CA HIS A 46 35.38 -22.58 -10.41
C HIS A 46 34.91 -23.56 -11.48
N ILE A 47 34.36 -23.03 -12.59
CA ILE A 47 33.94 -23.86 -13.72
C ILE A 47 35.14 -24.62 -14.29
N LYS A 48 36.29 -23.95 -14.43
CA LYS A 48 37.55 -24.60 -14.85
C LYS A 48 37.98 -25.71 -13.90
N GLY A 49 37.82 -25.50 -12.59
CA GLY A 49 38.07 -26.53 -11.59
C GLY A 49 37.19 -27.77 -11.80
N ILE A 50 35.87 -27.57 -11.94
CA ILE A 50 34.89 -28.65 -12.12
C ILE A 50 35.10 -29.40 -13.45
N THR A 51 35.37 -28.69 -14.55
CA THR A 51 35.61 -29.30 -15.86
C THR A 51 36.94 -30.05 -15.90
N SER A 52 37.96 -29.58 -15.17
CA SER A 52 39.25 -30.29 -15.03
C SER A 52 39.13 -31.61 -14.26
N LEU A 53 38.15 -31.74 -13.37
CA LEU A 53 37.79 -33.01 -12.71
C LEU A 53 37.03 -33.97 -13.65
N GLY A 54 36.68 -33.53 -14.86
CA GLY A 54 36.03 -34.34 -15.89
C GLY A 54 34.50 -34.25 -15.92
N TYR A 55 33.90 -33.36 -15.13
CA TYR A 55 32.46 -33.13 -15.12
C TYR A 55 32.01 -32.22 -16.28
N LYS A 56 30.81 -32.46 -16.78
CA LYS A 56 30.20 -31.61 -17.81
C LYS A 56 29.49 -30.43 -17.13
N VAL A 57 29.80 -29.21 -17.56
CA VAL A 57 29.15 -27.99 -17.05
C VAL A 57 28.42 -27.29 -18.18
N LEU A 58 27.09 -27.21 -18.07
CA LEU A 58 26.23 -26.43 -18.95
C LEU A 58 26.10 -25.02 -18.42
N ILE A 59 26.16 -24.04 -19.31
CA ILE A 59 25.96 -22.63 -19.01
C ILE A 59 24.74 -22.19 -19.80
N GLN A 60 23.67 -21.83 -19.09
CA GLN A 60 22.50 -21.28 -19.75
C GLN A 60 22.82 -19.82 -20.17
N PRO A 61 22.61 -19.47 -21.46
CA PRO A 61 22.89 -18.12 -21.95
C PRO A 61 22.20 -17.03 -21.12
N SER A 62 22.89 -15.93 -20.86
CA SER A 62 22.33 -14.80 -20.10
C SER A 62 22.87 -13.47 -20.64
N ASN A 63 21.97 -12.56 -20.99
CA ASN A 63 22.33 -11.18 -21.37
C ASN A 63 22.47 -10.25 -20.15
N ARG A 64 22.17 -10.73 -18.94
CA ARG A 64 22.22 -9.95 -17.70
C ARG A 64 23.50 -10.20 -16.89
N ARG A 65 23.99 -11.44 -16.89
CA ARG A 65 25.17 -11.86 -16.12
C ARG A 65 26.35 -10.93 -16.32
N ALA A 66 27.01 -10.54 -15.22
CA ALA A 66 28.14 -9.61 -15.27
C ALA A 66 29.37 -10.21 -15.94
N ILE A 67 29.68 -11.47 -15.64
CA ILE A 67 30.74 -12.22 -16.31
C ILE A 67 30.17 -12.81 -17.60
N HIS A 68 30.72 -12.40 -18.74
CA HIS A 68 30.21 -12.75 -20.05
C HIS A 68 30.33 -14.27 -20.33
N ASP A 69 29.33 -14.87 -21.00
CA ASP A 69 29.26 -16.31 -21.30
C ASP A 69 30.53 -16.88 -21.96
N LYS A 70 31.19 -16.07 -22.80
CA LYS A 70 32.50 -16.38 -23.43
C LYS A 70 33.58 -16.79 -22.42
N GLU A 71 33.62 -16.16 -21.24
CA GLU A 71 34.62 -16.49 -20.21
C GLU A 71 34.33 -17.86 -19.57
N TYR A 72 33.05 -18.21 -19.42
CA TYR A 72 32.66 -19.55 -18.99
C TYR A 72 32.99 -20.62 -20.02
N VAL A 73 32.81 -20.33 -21.31
CA VAL A 73 33.21 -21.22 -22.40
C VAL A 73 34.73 -21.44 -22.43
N LYS A 74 35.53 -20.37 -22.24
CA LYS A 74 36.99 -20.49 -22.11
C LYS A 74 37.42 -21.34 -20.91
N ALA A 75 36.63 -21.35 -19.83
CA ALA A 75 36.82 -22.21 -18.67
C ALA A 75 36.37 -23.67 -18.88
N GLY A 76 35.89 -24.02 -20.08
CA GLY A 76 35.45 -25.38 -20.43
C GLY A 76 33.94 -25.63 -20.23
N GLY A 77 33.16 -24.59 -19.89
CA GLY A 77 31.71 -24.66 -19.87
C GLY A 77 31.12 -24.78 -21.27
N ILE A 78 29.94 -25.39 -21.38
CA ILE A 78 29.22 -25.59 -22.63
C ILE A 78 27.99 -24.68 -22.63
N LEU A 79 27.97 -23.69 -23.52
CA LEU A 79 26.84 -22.78 -23.66
C LEU A 79 25.65 -23.53 -24.29
N GLN A 80 24.56 -23.68 -23.54
CA GLN A 80 23.39 -24.47 -23.97
C GLN A 80 22.11 -23.93 -23.31
N GLU A 81 21.09 -23.65 -24.13
CA GLU A 81 19.80 -23.11 -23.64
C GLU A 81 19.02 -24.14 -22.81
N ASP A 82 18.92 -25.35 -23.35
CA ASP A 82 18.30 -26.50 -22.69
C ASP A 82 19.29 -27.10 -21.69
N ILE A 83 18.96 -27.00 -20.40
CA ILE A 83 19.78 -27.52 -19.30
C ILE A 83 19.17 -28.78 -18.67
N SER A 84 18.20 -29.42 -19.31
CA SER A 84 17.47 -30.59 -18.79
C SER A 84 18.36 -31.82 -18.54
N GLU A 85 19.51 -31.91 -19.20
CA GLU A 85 20.53 -32.94 -18.96
C GLU A 85 21.16 -32.83 -17.56
N ALA A 86 21.19 -31.63 -16.96
CA ALA A 86 21.84 -31.41 -15.68
C ALA A 86 21.12 -32.15 -14.53
N CYS A 87 21.90 -32.77 -13.64
CA CYS A 87 21.40 -33.32 -12.38
C CYS A 87 21.44 -32.27 -11.26
N LEU A 88 22.42 -31.37 -11.29
CA LEU A 88 22.56 -30.23 -10.36
C LEU A 88 22.36 -28.91 -11.11
N ILE A 89 21.44 -28.07 -10.63
CA ILE A 89 21.14 -26.75 -11.19
C ILE A 89 21.41 -25.70 -10.12
N LEU A 90 22.35 -24.80 -10.39
CA LEU A 90 22.77 -23.74 -9.48
C LEU A 90 22.26 -22.39 -9.95
N GLY A 91 21.70 -21.60 -9.03
CA GLY A 91 21.35 -20.19 -9.26
C GLY A 91 21.48 -19.36 -7.98
N VAL A 92 21.61 -18.04 -8.10
CA VAL A 92 21.64 -17.17 -6.91
C VAL A 92 20.25 -17.06 -6.28
N LYS A 93 19.23 -16.79 -7.11
CA LYS A 93 17.83 -16.62 -6.69
C LYS A 93 16.93 -17.68 -7.30
N ARG A 94 15.72 -17.79 -6.74
CA ARG A 94 14.68 -18.75 -7.15
C ARG A 94 14.41 -18.70 -8.66
N PRO A 95 14.21 -19.87 -9.32
CA PRO A 95 13.68 -19.91 -10.68
C PRO A 95 12.17 -19.61 -10.71
N PRO A 96 11.63 -19.14 -11.86
CA PRO A 96 10.20 -19.18 -12.13
C PRO A 96 9.64 -20.61 -11.99
N GLU A 97 8.44 -20.76 -11.44
CA GLU A 97 7.86 -22.07 -11.11
C GLU A 97 7.65 -22.94 -12.37
N ASP A 98 7.30 -22.31 -13.50
CA ASP A 98 7.08 -22.97 -14.80
C ASP A 98 8.37 -23.54 -15.43
N LYS A 99 9.53 -23.13 -14.92
CA LYS A 99 10.85 -23.59 -15.40
C LYS A 99 11.50 -24.64 -14.51
N LEU A 100 10.84 -25.02 -13.42
CA LEU A 100 11.30 -26.14 -12.59
C LEU A 100 11.26 -27.44 -13.39
N MET A 101 12.22 -28.31 -13.11
CA MET A 101 12.33 -29.61 -13.77
C MET A 101 12.32 -30.72 -12.72
N PRO A 102 11.55 -31.80 -12.95
CA PRO A 102 11.35 -32.82 -11.94
C PRO A 102 12.59 -33.67 -11.69
N LYS A 103 12.71 -34.14 -10.45
CA LYS A 103 13.75 -35.07 -9.99
C LYS A 103 15.17 -34.55 -10.22
N LYS A 104 15.35 -33.24 -10.07
CA LYS A 104 16.66 -32.57 -10.11
C LYS A 104 17.08 -32.09 -8.73
N THR A 105 18.38 -31.86 -8.55
CA THR A 105 18.90 -31.13 -7.40
C THR A 105 19.03 -29.65 -7.76
N TYR A 106 18.41 -28.79 -6.98
CA TYR A 106 18.51 -27.33 -7.10
C TYR A 106 19.22 -26.75 -5.89
N ALA A 107 20.10 -25.77 -6.09
CA ALA A 107 20.67 -24.98 -5.00
C ALA A 107 20.55 -23.48 -5.29
N PHE A 108 19.88 -22.74 -4.39
CA PHE A 108 19.67 -21.29 -4.45
C PHE A 108 19.13 -20.75 -3.11
N PHE A 109 19.07 -19.42 -2.96
CA PHE A 109 18.38 -18.78 -1.82
C PHE A 109 16.86 -18.90 -1.97
N SER A 110 16.25 -19.84 -1.25
CA SER A 110 14.83 -20.18 -1.46
C SER A 110 13.87 -19.30 -0.67
N HIS A 111 14.31 -18.81 0.51
CA HIS A 111 13.48 -18.07 1.46
C HIS A 111 12.21 -18.83 1.90
N THR A 112 12.17 -20.15 1.74
CA THR A 112 11.01 -21.01 2.08
C THR A 112 10.93 -21.36 3.57
N ILE A 113 12.05 -21.36 4.27
CA ILE A 113 12.17 -21.78 5.67
C ILE A 113 11.31 -20.97 6.65
N LYS A 114 10.96 -19.72 6.30
CA LYS A 114 10.13 -18.83 7.13
C LYS A 114 8.63 -19.04 6.90
N ALA A 115 8.23 -19.98 6.02
CA ALA A 115 6.83 -20.26 5.67
C ALA A 115 6.01 -19.03 5.23
N GLN A 116 6.68 -18.05 4.61
CA GLN A 116 6.04 -16.84 4.07
C GLN A 116 5.23 -17.16 2.82
N GLU A 117 4.04 -16.57 2.69
CA GLU A 117 3.04 -16.90 1.67
C GLU A 117 3.57 -16.76 0.24
N ALA A 118 4.33 -15.70 -0.02
CA ALA A 118 4.93 -15.42 -1.32
C ALA A 118 5.93 -16.48 -1.82
N ASN A 119 6.36 -17.42 -0.97
CA ASN A 119 7.31 -18.49 -1.30
C ASN A 119 6.69 -19.89 -1.25
N MET A 120 5.43 -20.05 -0.85
CA MET A 120 4.82 -21.38 -0.66
C MET A 120 4.46 -22.06 -1.97
N ASN A 121 3.99 -21.32 -2.98
CA ASN A 121 3.71 -21.88 -4.31
C ASN A 121 4.97 -22.52 -4.94
N LEU A 122 6.13 -21.88 -4.76
CA LEU A 122 7.42 -22.44 -5.19
C LEU A 122 7.73 -23.75 -4.46
N LEU A 123 7.56 -23.78 -3.13
CA LEU A 123 7.80 -24.98 -2.33
C LEU A 123 6.88 -26.13 -2.74
N ASP A 124 5.62 -25.85 -3.04
CA ASP A 124 4.64 -26.84 -3.51
C ASP A 124 5.04 -27.45 -4.85
N GLU A 125 5.45 -26.62 -5.80
CA GLU A 125 5.90 -27.13 -7.10
C GLU A 125 7.21 -27.92 -6.96
N ILE A 126 8.13 -27.50 -6.07
CA ILE A 126 9.34 -28.26 -5.73
C ILE A 126 9.02 -29.64 -5.15
N LEU A 127 8.08 -29.73 -4.21
CA LEU A 127 7.65 -30.99 -3.61
C LEU A 127 6.98 -31.88 -4.66
N LYS A 128 6.04 -31.34 -5.44
CA LYS A 128 5.33 -32.05 -6.50
C LYS A 128 6.25 -32.60 -7.58
N GLN A 129 7.27 -31.83 -7.94
CA GLN A 129 8.28 -32.23 -8.92
C GLN A 129 9.37 -33.14 -8.33
N GLU A 130 9.25 -33.53 -7.06
CA GLU A 130 10.23 -34.36 -6.35
C GLU A 130 11.65 -33.78 -6.40
N ILE A 131 11.77 -32.45 -6.36
CA ILE A 131 13.05 -31.74 -6.41
C ILE A 131 13.76 -31.83 -5.07
N ARG A 132 15.08 -32.08 -5.12
CA ARG A 132 15.96 -31.90 -3.96
C ARG A 132 16.41 -30.45 -3.88
N LEU A 133 15.89 -29.70 -2.92
CA LEU A 133 16.23 -28.29 -2.72
C LEU A 133 17.31 -28.14 -1.65
N ILE A 134 18.43 -27.53 -2.01
CA ILE A 134 19.50 -27.11 -1.10
C ILE A 134 19.41 -25.59 -0.93
N ASP A 135 19.16 -25.12 0.30
CA ASP A 135 19.11 -23.68 0.58
C ASP A 135 20.46 -23.18 1.11
N TYR A 136 21.09 -22.29 0.36
CA TYR A 136 22.35 -21.65 0.76
C TYR A 136 22.27 -20.94 2.12
N GLU A 137 21.09 -20.46 2.54
CA GLU A 137 20.88 -19.83 3.85
C GLU A 137 21.13 -20.79 5.02
N LYS A 138 21.07 -22.10 4.77
CA LYS A 138 21.20 -23.16 5.78
C LYS A 138 22.51 -23.94 5.70
N MET A 139 23.44 -23.52 4.83
CA MET A 139 24.82 -24.01 4.85
C MET A 139 25.59 -23.36 6.00
N VAL A 140 25.57 -24.02 7.16
CA VAL A 140 26.21 -23.56 8.41
C VAL A 140 27.29 -24.54 8.87
N ASP A 141 28.34 -24.04 9.52
CA ASP A 141 29.37 -24.86 10.14
C ASP A 141 28.89 -25.51 11.45
N HIS A 142 29.74 -26.33 12.06
CA HIS A 142 29.45 -27.01 13.34
C HIS A 142 29.23 -26.05 14.53
N ARG A 143 29.56 -24.75 14.38
CA ARG A 143 29.32 -23.69 15.38
C ARG A 143 28.07 -22.87 15.04
N GLY A 144 27.33 -23.23 13.99
CA GLY A 144 26.16 -22.51 13.52
C GLY A 144 26.47 -21.26 12.69
N VAL A 145 27.73 -21.04 12.31
CA VAL A 145 28.14 -19.89 11.49
C VAL A 145 27.85 -20.18 10.03
N ARG A 146 27.15 -19.25 9.36
CA ARG A 146 26.83 -19.37 7.93
C ARG A 146 28.10 -19.33 7.08
N ILE A 147 28.26 -20.34 6.23
CA ILE A 147 29.45 -20.51 5.37
C ILE A 147 29.27 -19.75 4.05
N VAL A 148 28.07 -19.84 3.46
CA VAL A 148 27.81 -19.29 2.12
C VAL A 148 26.95 -18.03 2.22
N ALA A 149 27.58 -16.86 2.10
CA ALA A 149 26.94 -15.55 2.16
C ALA A 149 27.68 -14.50 1.32
N PHE A 150 26.97 -13.47 0.87
CA PHE A 150 27.55 -12.32 0.15
C PHE A 150 28.06 -11.19 1.06
N GLY A 151 28.10 -11.40 2.39
CA GLY A 151 28.20 -10.34 3.39
C GLY A 151 29.40 -9.40 3.26
N GLN A 152 30.57 -9.89 2.83
CA GLN A 152 31.77 -9.05 2.67
C GLN A 152 31.58 -7.95 1.62
N TRP A 153 31.00 -8.28 0.46
CA TRP A 153 30.80 -7.31 -0.63
C TRP A 153 29.54 -6.46 -0.46
N ALA A 154 28.56 -6.91 0.34
CA ALA A 154 27.49 -6.04 0.81
C ALA A 154 28.05 -4.87 1.63
N GLY A 155 28.99 -5.15 2.54
CA GLY A 155 29.66 -4.11 3.34
C GLY A 155 30.56 -3.19 2.51
N VAL A 156 31.31 -3.73 1.54
CA VAL A 156 32.14 -2.93 0.63
C VAL A 156 31.28 -2.04 -0.27
N ALA A 157 30.19 -2.56 -0.86
CA ALA A 157 29.27 -1.78 -1.69
C ALA A 157 28.51 -0.72 -0.88
N GLY A 158 28.03 -1.05 0.33
CA GLY A 158 27.39 -0.09 1.24
C GLY A 158 28.35 1.05 1.64
N MET A 159 29.60 0.70 1.95
CA MET A 159 30.67 1.68 2.21
C MET A 159 30.97 2.57 0.98
N ILE A 160 31.03 2.00 -0.22
CA ILE A 160 31.26 2.77 -1.46
C ILE A 160 30.09 3.72 -1.75
N ASN A 161 28.84 3.28 -1.56
CA ASN A 161 27.67 4.14 -1.75
C ASN A 161 27.64 5.31 -0.78
N ILE A 162 27.85 5.08 0.52
CA ILE A 162 27.79 6.17 1.49
C ILE A 162 28.92 7.19 1.28
N LEU A 163 30.11 6.74 0.86
CA LEU A 163 31.22 7.62 0.51
C LEU A 163 30.99 8.37 -0.81
N HIS A 164 30.32 7.76 -1.79
CA HIS A 164 29.87 8.45 -3.00
C HIS A 164 28.78 9.49 -2.67
N GLY A 165 27.82 9.16 -1.81
CA GLY A 165 26.80 10.08 -1.30
C GLY A 165 27.40 11.27 -0.55
N MET A 166 28.43 11.03 0.28
CA MET A 166 29.23 12.10 0.88
C MET A 166 29.94 12.96 -0.17
N GLY A 167 30.47 12.35 -1.24
CA GLY A 167 31.08 13.08 -2.35
C GLY A 167 30.09 14.00 -3.09
N LEU A 168 28.88 13.52 -3.35
CA LEU A 168 27.80 14.31 -3.94
C LEU A 168 27.34 15.43 -3.00
N ARG A 169 27.21 15.15 -1.70
CA ARG A 169 26.86 16.16 -0.69
C ARG A 169 27.92 17.25 -0.59
N LEU A 170 29.20 16.89 -0.60
CA LEU A 170 30.31 17.84 -0.53
C LEU A 170 30.45 18.66 -1.82
N LEU A 171 30.18 18.07 -2.99
CA LEU A 171 30.08 18.82 -4.26
C LEU A 171 28.90 19.79 -4.27
N ALA A 172 27.73 19.37 -3.75
CA ALA A 172 26.56 20.24 -3.60
C ALA A 172 26.82 21.41 -2.61
N LEU A 173 27.74 21.22 -1.68
CA LEU A 173 28.22 22.26 -0.75
C LEU A 173 29.43 23.06 -1.29
N GLY A 174 29.88 22.79 -2.52
CA GLY A 174 30.94 23.57 -3.20
C GLY A 174 32.38 23.06 -3.00
N HIS A 175 32.59 21.81 -2.57
CA HIS A 175 33.91 21.23 -2.31
C HIS A 175 34.30 20.17 -3.37
N HIS A 176 35.57 20.17 -3.82
CA HIS A 176 36.14 19.12 -4.70
C HIS A 176 36.61 17.90 -3.89
N THR A 177 36.48 16.67 -4.41
CA THR A 177 36.78 15.45 -3.64
C THR A 177 37.26 14.21 -4.44
N PRO A 178 38.20 13.39 -3.89
CA PRO A 178 38.77 12.18 -4.51
C PRO A 178 38.11 10.82 -4.11
N PHE A 179 36.85 10.76 -3.67
CA PHE A 179 36.20 9.54 -3.11
C PHE A 179 35.93 8.34 -4.07
N MET A 180 36.82 8.02 -5.02
CA MET A 180 36.65 6.89 -5.96
C MET A 180 37.40 5.58 -5.60
N GLY A 181 38.14 5.49 -4.49
CA GLY A 181 38.92 4.29 -4.12
C GLY A 181 38.96 4.00 -2.61
N ALA A 182 37.82 3.74 -1.99
CA ALA A 182 37.59 3.93 -0.54
C ALA A 182 38.59 3.31 0.47
N GLN A 183 39.13 2.10 0.29
CA GLN A 183 40.05 1.51 1.29
C GLN A 183 41.49 2.04 1.15
N GLU A 184 41.96 2.20 -0.09
CA GLU A 184 43.25 2.83 -0.41
C GLU A 184 43.17 4.33 -0.09
N VAL A 185 42.05 4.98 -0.37
CA VAL A 185 41.76 6.36 0.02
C VAL A 185 41.69 6.52 1.55
N PHE A 186 41.14 5.59 2.33
CA PHE A 186 41.16 5.74 3.80
C PHE A 186 42.59 5.70 4.36
N ASN A 187 43.49 4.92 3.76
CA ASN A 187 44.91 4.88 4.13
C ASN A 187 45.71 6.10 3.59
N GLU A 188 45.25 6.72 2.50
CA GLU A 188 45.85 7.92 1.89
C GLU A 188 45.25 9.24 2.43
N LEU A 189 44.09 9.18 3.09
CA LEU A 189 43.52 10.24 3.90
C LEU A 189 44.25 10.26 5.26
N PRO A 190 44.29 11.41 5.95
CA PRO A 190 44.85 11.50 7.31
C PRO A 190 43.90 10.84 8.33
N CYS A 191 43.72 9.53 8.26
CA CYS A 191 42.80 8.77 9.09
C CYS A 191 43.51 8.13 10.30
N GLU A 192 42.78 7.96 11.39
CA GLU A 192 43.30 7.36 12.62
C GLU A 192 42.26 6.41 13.22
N TYR A 193 42.63 5.15 13.44
CA TYR A 193 41.78 4.20 14.16
C TYR A 193 41.97 4.37 15.66
N VAL A 194 40.85 4.43 16.39
CA VAL A 194 40.82 4.59 17.85
C VAL A 194 39.95 3.50 18.47
N GLU A 195 40.19 3.22 19.74
CA GLU A 195 39.36 2.30 20.51
C GLU A 195 37.98 2.93 20.78
N PRO A 196 36.90 2.13 20.90
CA PRO A 196 35.54 2.66 21.08
C PRO A 196 35.37 3.60 22.27
N HIS A 197 36.16 3.42 23.34
CA HIS A 197 36.11 4.30 24.53
C HIS A 197 36.80 5.66 24.30
N GLU A 198 37.68 5.76 23.31
CA GLU A 198 38.41 6.99 22.95
C GLU A 198 37.57 7.91 22.04
N LEU A 199 36.50 7.39 21.41
CA LEU A 199 35.59 8.14 20.53
C LEU A 199 35.13 9.46 21.16
N LYS A 200 34.77 9.44 22.45
CA LYS A 200 34.34 10.63 23.18
C LYS A 200 35.41 11.71 23.21
N GLU A 201 36.65 11.33 23.51
CA GLU A 201 37.77 12.27 23.60
C GLU A 201 38.10 12.84 22.22
N VAL A 202 38.30 11.97 21.22
CA VAL A 202 38.62 12.45 19.85
C VAL A 202 37.48 13.26 19.25
N SER A 203 36.24 13.02 19.67
CA SER A 203 35.09 13.81 19.20
C SER A 203 35.13 15.27 19.67
N GLN A 204 35.82 15.54 20.77
CA GLN A 204 35.90 16.83 21.46
C GLN A 204 37.22 17.55 21.19
N THR A 205 38.35 16.82 21.21
CA THR A 205 39.70 17.38 21.16
C THR A 205 40.57 16.82 20.03
N GLY A 206 40.03 15.94 19.18
CA GLY A 206 40.74 15.37 18.04
C GLY A 206 41.11 16.40 16.97
N ASP A 207 42.10 16.07 16.13
CA ASP A 207 42.49 16.93 15.01
C ASP A 207 41.37 16.95 13.97
N LEU A 208 40.73 18.11 13.79
CA LEU A 208 39.61 18.31 12.87
C LEU A 208 39.99 18.10 11.39
N ARG A 209 41.27 17.94 11.07
CA ARG A 209 41.77 17.63 9.73
C ARG A 209 41.93 16.12 9.49
N LYS A 210 41.62 15.29 10.49
CA LYS A 210 41.71 13.83 10.43
C LYS A 210 40.33 13.17 10.44
N VAL A 211 40.24 11.98 9.88
CA VAL A 211 39.05 11.12 10.00
C VAL A 211 39.33 10.02 11.03
N TYR A 212 38.54 9.99 12.11
CA TYR A 212 38.66 8.97 13.14
C TYR A 212 37.72 7.80 12.86
N GLY A 213 38.22 6.57 12.95
CA GLY A 213 37.45 5.35 12.74
C GLY A 213 37.54 4.41 13.94
N THR A 214 36.50 3.61 14.18
CA THR A 214 36.52 2.55 15.19
C THR A 214 35.70 1.34 14.73
N VAL A 215 36.02 0.15 15.26
CA VAL A 215 35.30 -1.09 14.95
C VAL A 215 34.60 -1.58 16.21
N LEU A 216 33.28 -1.72 16.13
CA LEU A 216 32.47 -2.14 17.26
C LEU A 216 32.16 -3.64 17.20
N SER A 217 32.34 -4.28 18.34
CA SER A 217 31.90 -5.66 18.63
C SER A 217 30.87 -5.66 19.75
N ARG A 218 30.11 -6.76 19.88
CA ARG A 218 29.03 -6.95 20.87
C ARG A 218 29.38 -6.46 22.28
N HIS A 219 30.57 -6.78 22.79
CA HIS A 219 31.01 -6.43 24.15
C HIS A 219 31.20 -4.93 24.41
N HIS A 220 31.26 -4.10 23.36
CA HIS A 220 31.41 -2.65 23.50
C HIS A 220 30.08 -1.94 23.84
N HIS A 221 28.95 -2.56 23.51
CA HIS A 221 27.64 -1.90 23.63
C HIS A 221 26.56 -2.78 24.26
N LEU A 222 26.69 -4.11 24.25
CA LEU A 222 25.73 -4.98 24.91
C LEU A 222 26.13 -5.22 26.36
N VAL A 223 25.17 -5.02 27.26
CA VAL A 223 25.38 -5.25 28.69
C VAL A 223 24.16 -5.94 29.30
N ARG A 224 24.37 -6.80 30.29
CA ARG A 224 23.28 -7.43 31.04
C ARG A 224 22.54 -6.38 31.86
N LYS A 225 21.21 -6.46 31.88
CA LYS A 225 20.32 -5.52 32.60
C LYS A 225 20.58 -5.42 34.10
N THR A 226 21.14 -6.47 34.71
CA THR A 226 21.30 -6.59 36.17
C THR A 226 22.59 -5.97 36.70
N ASP A 227 23.71 -6.14 36.00
CA ASP A 227 25.05 -5.83 36.50
C ASP A 227 25.92 -5.04 35.50
N GLY A 228 25.44 -4.84 34.27
CA GLY A 228 26.18 -4.11 33.24
C GLY A 228 27.33 -4.90 32.59
N VAL A 229 27.44 -6.21 32.80
CA VAL A 229 28.51 -7.04 32.25
C VAL A 229 28.07 -7.71 30.95
N TYR A 230 29.00 -7.89 29.99
CA TYR A 230 28.77 -8.68 28.79
C TYR A 230 29.29 -10.11 28.95
N ASP A 231 28.42 -11.12 28.87
CA ASP A 231 28.80 -12.53 28.75
C ASP A 231 28.35 -13.07 27.38
N PRO A 232 29.27 -13.43 26.47
CA PRO A 232 28.92 -13.89 25.13
C PRO A 232 28.15 -15.21 25.12
N VAL A 233 28.46 -16.14 26.04
CA VAL A 233 27.83 -17.48 26.09
C VAL A 233 26.41 -17.39 26.62
N GLU A 234 26.16 -16.52 27.59
CA GLU A 234 24.81 -16.26 28.06
C GLU A 234 24.00 -15.46 27.05
N TYR A 235 24.58 -14.44 26.42
CA TYR A 235 23.89 -13.65 25.40
C TYR A 235 23.37 -14.51 24.25
N ASP A 236 24.15 -15.48 23.77
CA ASP A 236 23.73 -16.38 22.69
C ASP A 236 22.55 -17.29 23.09
N LYS A 237 22.30 -17.48 24.39
CA LYS A 237 21.18 -18.29 24.92
C LYS A 237 19.99 -17.46 25.40
N HIS A 238 20.26 -16.27 25.93
CA HIS A 238 19.32 -15.40 26.62
C HIS A 238 19.52 -13.92 26.24
N PRO A 239 19.37 -13.56 24.95
CA PRO A 239 19.58 -12.18 24.49
C PRO A 239 18.60 -11.18 25.13
N GLU A 240 17.44 -11.63 25.60
CA GLU A 240 16.41 -10.82 26.26
C GLU A 240 16.87 -10.21 27.60
N ARG A 241 17.94 -10.75 28.19
CA ARG A 241 18.54 -10.25 29.45
C ARG A 241 19.47 -9.07 29.24
N TYR A 242 19.77 -8.73 27.99
CA TYR A 242 20.72 -7.68 27.63
C TYR A 242 20.00 -6.43 27.14
N ILE A 243 20.71 -5.30 27.18
CA ILE A 243 20.34 -4.04 26.54
C ILE A 243 21.54 -3.50 25.76
N SER A 244 21.27 -2.73 24.72
CA SER A 244 22.31 -1.97 24.02
C SER A 244 22.48 -0.61 24.68
N ARG A 245 23.73 -0.21 24.93
CA ARG A 245 24.16 1.13 25.35
C ARG A 245 24.75 1.95 24.19
N PHE A 246 24.58 1.48 22.96
CA PHE A 246 25.11 2.15 21.79
C PHE A 246 24.63 3.61 21.69
N ASN A 247 23.34 3.84 22.00
CA ASN A 247 22.72 5.17 22.03
C ASN A 247 23.38 6.17 23.01
N THR A 248 23.98 5.70 24.12
CA THR A 248 24.61 6.55 25.14
C THR A 248 26.12 6.63 25.01
N ASP A 249 26.76 5.50 24.73
CA ASP A 249 28.20 5.35 24.89
C ASP A 249 28.96 5.66 23.58
N ILE A 250 28.29 5.51 22.42
CA ILE A 250 28.93 5.53 21.11
C ILE A 250 28.25 6.50 20.14
N ALA A 251 26.93 6.36 19.92
CA ALA A 251 26.16 7.14 18.96
C ALA A 251 26.29 8.67 19.12
N PRO A 252 26.35 9.24 20.35
CA PRO A 252 26.50 10.69 20.54
C PRO A 252 27.81 11.27 19.98
N TYR A 253 28.81 10.42 19.76
CA TYR A 253 30.13 10.81 19.25
C TYR A 253 30.36 10.39 17.80
N THR A 254 29.37 9.72 17.19
CA THR A 254 29.46 9.09 15.87
C THR A 254 28.84 9.99 14.81
N THR A 255 29.59 10.28 13.73
CA THR A 255 29.07 11.09 12.61
C THR A 255 28.34 10.27 11.55
N CYS A 256 28.88 9.10 11.23
CA CYS A 256 28.33 8.16 10.27
C CYS A 256 28.41 6.75 10.85
N LEU A 257 27.31 6.03 10.83
CA LEU A 257 27.25 4.63 11.26
C LEU A 257 27.16 3.73 10.04
N ILE A 258 28.03 2.71 9.99
CA ILE A 258 27.90 1.59 9.06
C ILE A 258 27.43 0.39 9.88
N ASN A 259 26.14 0.08 9.79
CA ASN A 259 25.52 -1.01 10.53
C ASN A 259 25.51 -2.28 9.69
N GLY A 260 25.87 -3.40 10.30
CA GLY A 260 25.81 -4.74 9.70
C GLY A 260 25.47 -5.80 10.73
N ILE A 261 24.80 -5.41 11.81
CA ILE A 261 24.45 -6.29 12.93
C ILE A 261 23.33 -7.22 12.49
N TYR A 262 23.52 -8.51 12.73
CA TYR A 262 22.44 -9.48 12.67
C TYR A 262 21.46 -9.27 13.83
N TRP A 263 20.17 -9.12 13.55
CA TRP A 263 19.14 -8.84 14.54
C TRP A 263 17.96 -9.82 14.44
N GLU A 264 17.45 -10.23 15.59
CA GLU A 264 16.23 -11.03 15.75
C GLU A 264 15.29 -10.38 16.77
N GLN A 265 14.00 -10.73 16.75
CA GLN A 265 12.95 -10.11 17.57
C GLN A 265 13.22 -10.10 19.08
N ASN A 266 13.99 -11.07 19.59
CA ASN A 266 14.35 -11.19 21.00
C ASN A 266 15.69 -10.53 21.37
N THR A 267 16.37 -9.90 20.40
CA THR A 267 17.67 -9.24 20.60
C THR A 267 17.49 -7.72 20.78
N PRO A 268 18.31 -7.06 21.62
CA PRO A 268 18.24 -5.60 21.77
C PRO A 268 18.48 -4.87 20.45
N ARG A 269 17.68 -3.84 20.18
CA ARG A 269 17.91 -2.94 19.04
C ARG A 269 19.15 -2.07 19.27
N LEU A 270 19.79 -1.64 18.19
CA LEU A 270 20.96 -0.77 18.24
C LEU A 270 20.55 0.69 18.47
N LEU A 271 19.53 1.17 17.74
CA LEU A 271 18.90 2.47 17.91
C LEU A 271 17.38 2.34 17.78
N THR A 272 16.65 2.96 18.71
CA THR A 272 15.20 3.12 18.67
C THR A 272 14.81 4.47 18.07
N ARG A 273 13.53 4.65 17.72
CA ARG A 273 12.96 5.96 17.34
C ARG A 273 13.23 7.05 18.39
N HIS A 274 13.09 6.71 19.66
CA HIS A 274 13.36 7.61 20.78
C HIS A 274 14.85 7.98 20.89
N ASP A 275 15.75 7.03 20.61
CA ASP A 275 17.18 7.31 20.59
C ASP A 275 17.55 8.29 19.48
N ALA A 276 16.95 8.14 18.29
CA ALA A 276 17.16 9.06 17.17
C ALA A 276 16.75 10.49 17.53
N GLN A 277 15.57 10.69 18.13
CA GLN A 277 15.13 12.01 18.61
C GLN A 277 16.12 12.62 19.60
N SER A 278 16.60 11.81 20.54
CA SER A 278 17.57 12.25 21.55
C SER A 278 18.92 12.65 20.92
N LEU A 279 19.36 11.93 19.89
CA LEU A 279 20.62 12.17 19.19
C LEU A 279 20.57 13.36 18.22
N LEU A 280 19.39 13.70 17.71
CA LEU A 280 19.18 14.79 16.76
C LEU A 280 18.82 16.12 17.43
N ALA A 281 18.63 16.13 18.76
CA ALA A 281 18.43 17.34 19.52
C ALA A 281 19.57 18.36 19.24
N PRO A 282 19.26 19.61 18.87
CA PRO A 282 20.28 20.58 18.45
C PRO A 282 21.27 20.85 19.58
N VAL A 283 22.53 20.50 19.35
CA VAL A 283 23.62 20.76 20.29
C VAL A 283 24.20 22.13 19.98
N LYS A 284 24.25 23.02 20.99
CA LYS A 284 25.03 24.27 20.88
C LYS A 284 26.50 23.91 20.70
N SER A 285 27.01 23.95 19.47
CA SER A 285 28.45 23.80 19.22
C SER A 285 29.18 24.95 19.92
N SER A 286 30.06 24.61 20.87
CA SER A 286 30.97 25.55 21.54
C SER A 286 32.21 25.86 20.69
N VAL A 287 32.36 25.21 19.53
CA VAL A 287 33.54 25.31 18.67
C VAL A 287 33.23 26.22 17.49
N ALA A 288 34.04 27.28 17.33
CA ALA A 288 33.93 28.18 16.21
C ALA A 288 34.18 27.42 14.88
N PRO A 289 33.42 27.73 13.81
CA PRO A 289 33.61 27.09 12.52
C PRO A 289 35.06 27.29 12.03
N VAL A 290 35.72 26.19 11.70
CA VAL A 290 37.05 26.17 11.09
C VAL A 290 36.88 26.01 9.59
N GLU A 291 37.69 26.73 8.80
CA GLU A 291 37.65 26.65 7.34
C GLU A 291 37.84 25.19 6.88
N GLY A 292 36.87 24.67 6.12
CA GLY A 292 36.85 23.26 5.67
C GLY A 292 36.12 22.27 6.61
N CYS A 293 35.66 22.69 7.79
CA CYS A 293 34.89 21.85 8.72
C CYS A 293 33.55 22.53 9.06
N PRO A 294 32.45 22.22 8.35
CA PRO A 294 31.15 22.86 8.58
C PRO A 294 30.58 22.47 9.95
N ALA A 295 29.86 23.41 10.57
CA ALA A 295 29.08 23.11 11.77
C ALA A 295 27.97 22.11 11.42
N LEU A 296 27.92 20.99 12.15
CA LEU A 296 26.89 19.97 11.97
C LEU A 296 25.65 20.31 12.81
N PRO A 297 24.43 20.05 12.31
CA PRO A 297 23.19 20.29 13.06
C PRO A 297 23.06 19.37 14.29
N HIS A 298 23.59 18.15 14.17
CA HIS A 298 23.73 17.13 15.21
C HIS A 298 24.91 16.23 14.82
N ARG A 299 25.41 15.39 15.75
CA ARG A 299 26.59 14.57 15.48
C ARG A 299 26.28 13.47 14.46
N LEU A 300 25.25 12.66 14.71
CA LEU A 300 24.89 11.52 13.86
C LEU A 300 24.14 12.00 12.62
N VAL A 301 24.83 12.08 11.48
CA VAL A 301 24.29 12.64 10.23
C VAL A 301 23.84 11.56 9.25
N ALA A 302 24.46 10.37 9.29
CA ALA A 302 24.17 9.32 8.34
C ALA A 302 24.23 7.91 8.94
N ILE A 303 23.37 7.03 8.44
CA ILE A 303 23.38 5.59 8.72
C ILE A 303 23.33 4.85 7.38
N CYS A 304 24.34 4.04 7.12
CA CYS A 304 24.28 2.99 6.11
C CYS A 304 24.00 1.67 6.81
N ASP A 305 22.79 1.14 6.64
CA ASP A 305 22.39 -0.16 7.19
C ASP A 305 22.48 -1.26 6.14
N ILE A 306 23.57 -2.02 6.20
CA ILE A 306 23.87 -3.12 5.28
C ILE A 306 22.94 -4.32 5.56
N SER A 307 22.37 -4.42 6.78
CA SER A 307 21.46 -5.52 7.09
C SER A 307 20.15 -5.41 6.30
N ALA A 308 19.71 -4.17 6.03
CA ALA A 308 18.49 -3.84 5.30
C ALA A 308 17.24 -4.59 5.85
N ASP A 309 17.23 -4.84 7.16
CA ASP A 309 16.08 -5.42 7.86
C ASP A 309 15.08 -4.33 8.24
N THR A 310 13.91 -4.30 7.58
CA THR A 310 12.85 -3.34 7.90
C THR A 310 12.34 -3.55 9.33
N GLY A 311 12.39 -2.48 10.13
CA GLY A 311 12.08 -2.53 11.55
C GLY A 311 13.03 -3.43 12.35
N GLY A 312 14.28 -3.59 11.92
CA GLY A 312 15.31 -4.44 12.53
C GLY A 312 16.15 -3.75 13.62
N SER A 313 17.48 -3.89 13.55
CA SER A 313 18.39 -3.29 14.56
C SER A 313 18.31 -1.75 14.62
N ILE A 314 17.95 -1.12 13.50
CA ILE A 314 17.57 0.29 13.42
C ILE A 314 16.04 0.38 13.31
N ASP A 315 15.39 0.71 14.41
CA ASP A 315 13.92 0.63 14.58
C ASP A 315 13.12 1.46 13.55
N PHE A 316 13.69 2.59 13.16
CA PHE A 316 13.04 3.55 12.27
C PHE A 316 13.33 3.34 10.79
N MET A 317 14.08 2.30 10.42
CA MET A 317 14.22 1.91 9.02
C MET A 317 13.01 1.08 8.61
N THR A 318 11.95 1.75 8.12
CA THR A 318 10.69 1.08 7.75
C THR A 318 10.70 0.51 6.33
N GLU A 319 11.57 1.03 5.47
CA GLU A 319 11.67 0.65 4.07
C GLU A 319 13.14 0.57 3.63
N CYS A 320 13.41 -0.27 2.63
CA CYS A 320 14.74 -0.40 2.01
C CYS A 320 14.87 0.57 0.85
N THR A 321 15.97 1.32 0.80
CA THR A 321 16.35 2.12 -0.38
C THR A 321 16.70 1.20 -1.56
N THR A 322 16.66 1.71 -2.79
CA THR A 322 16.98 0.92 -3.99
C THR A 322 18.32 1.34 -4.59
N ILE A 323 18.86 0.57 -5.54
CA ILE A 323 20.07 0.98 -6.28
C ILE A 323 19.85 2.29 -7.07
N GLU A 324 18.62 2.52 -7.57
CA GLU A 324 18.24 3.73 -8.32
C GLU A 324 18.07 4.94 -7.40
N HIS A 325 17.52 4.72 -6.21
CA HIS A 325 17.29 5.72 -5.18
C HIS A 325 17.96 5.25 -3.87
N PRO A 326 19.29 5.36 -3.77
CA PRO A 326 20.09 4.75 -2.69
C PRO A 326 20.02 5.49 -1.35
N PHE A 327 19.40 6.68 -1.34
CA PHE A 327 19.34 7.53 -0.16
C PHE A 327 17.93 8.05 0.08
N CYS A 328 17.56 8.11 1.34
CA CYS A 328 16.41 8.85 1.83
C CYS A 328 16.77 9.58 3.13
N MET A 329 16.03 10.61 3.49
CA MET A 329 16.20 11.31 4.77
C MET A 329 15.16 10.82 5.76
N TYR A 330 15.61 10.42 6.94
CA TYR A 330 14.76 10.09 8.07
C TYR A 330 14.67 11.29 9.03
N ASP A 331 13.46 11.83 9.18
CA ASP A 331 13.16 12.85 10.19
C ASP A 331 12.84 12.16 11.52
N ALA A 332 13.68 12.36 12.53
CA ALA A 332 13.49 11.74 13.84
C ALA A 332 12.33 12.36 14.64
N ASP A 333 12.00 13.63 14.41
CA ASP A 333 10.90 14.30 15.12
C ASP A 333 9.55 13.86 14.56
N GLN A 334 9.44 13.77 13.23
CA GLN A 334 8.20 13.41 12.54
C GLN A 334 8.06 11.90 12.30
N HIS A 335 9.14 11.12 12.44
CA HIS A 335 9.21 9.69 12.11
C HIS A 335 8.80 9.37 10.67
N ILE A 336 9.13 10.25 9.73
CA ILE A 336 8.84 10.10 8.30
C ILE A 336 10.12 9.98 7.49
N ILE A 337 10.00 9.34 6.33
CA ILE A 337 11.07 9.20 5.35
C ILE A 337 10.75 10.10 4.16
N HIS A 338 11.76 10.81 3.67
CA HIS A 338 11.67 11.69 2.51
C HIS A 338 12.67 11.28 1.42
N ASP A 339 12.25 11.33 0.16
CA ASP A 339 13.11 11.13 -1.02
C ASP A 339 13.87 12.42 -1.39
N SER A 340 14.42 13.09 -0.38
CA SER A 340 15.26 14.27 -0.52
C SER A 340 16.52 14.07 0.33
N VAL A 341 17.61 14.75 -0.04
CA VAL A 341 18.84 14.84 0.77
C VAL A 341 18.96 16.21 1.46
N GLU A 342 17.91 17.02 1.38
CA GLU A 342 17.79 18.33 2.02
C GLU A 342 16.93 18.23 3.29
N GLY A 343 17.21 19.07 4.29
CA GLY A 343 16.48 19.12 5.55
C GLY A 343 17.29 18.69 6.77
N SER A 344 16.62 18.64 7.92
CA SER A 344 17.15 18.11 9.18
C SER A 344 16.77 16.63 9.30
N GLY A 345 17.66 15.77 9.78
CA GLY A 345 17.41 14.33 9.84
C GLY A 345 18.66 13.47 9.64
N ILE A 346 18.46 12.16 9.60
CA ILE A 346 19.51 11.17 9.33
C ILE A 346 19.43 10.76 7.86
N LEU A 347 20.53 10.88 7.12
CA LEU A 347 20.63 10.30 5.79
C LEU A 347 20.72 8.77 5.91
N MET A 348 19.73 8.08 5.38
CA MET A 348 19.61 6.62 5.43
C MET A 348 19.99 6.00 4.07
N CYS A 349 20.72 4.89 4.13
CA CYS A 349 21.02 4.01 3.00
C CYS A 349 20.86 2.55 3.44
N SER A 350 19.87 1.84 2.91
CA SER A 350 19.47 0.47 3.30
C SER A 350 19.12 -0.39 2.08
N ILE A 351 20.09 -0.59 1.17
CA ILE A 351 19.87 -1.35 -0.07
C ILE A 351 19.93 -2.86 0.21
N ASP A 352 18.85 -3.57 -0.04
CA ASP A 352 18.68 -5.01 0.27
C ASP A 352 19.47 -5.96 -0.66
N ASN A 353 19.95 -5.45 -1.78
CA ASN A 353 20.69 -6.20 -2.80
C ASN A 353 22.09 -5.65 -3.09
N LEU A 354 22.72 -4.97 -2.12
CA LEU A 354 24.04 -4.33 -2.25
C LEU A 354 25.12 -5.10 -3.03
N PRO A 355 25.34 -6.42 -2.84
CA PRO A 355 26.38 -7.13 -3.60
C PRO A 355 26.12 -7.19 -5.11
N ALA A 356 24.92 -6.86 -5.58
CA ALA A 356 24.60 -6.71 -7.00
C ALA A 356 25.32 -5.51 -7.65
N GLN A 357 25.82 -4.55 -6.86
CA GLN A 357 26.61 -3.42 -7.36
C GLN A 357 28.06 -3.79 -7.68
N LEU A 358 28.59 -4.88 -7.08
CA LEU A 358 29.90 -5.47 -7.40
C LEU A 358 29.71 -6.94 -7.82
N PRO A 359 29.01 -7.19 -8.94
CA PRO A 359 28.47 -8.50 -9.22
C PRO A 359 29.56 -9.53 -9.60
N ILE A 360 30.72 -9.10 -10.10
CA ILE A 360 31.83 -9.99 -10.47
C ILE A 360 32.54 -10.48 -9.20
N GLU A 361 32.94 -9.55 -8.35
CA GLU A 361 33.64 -9.81 -7.09
C GLU A 361 32.76 -10.63 -6.13
N ALA A 362 31.47 -10.27 -6.05
CA ALA A 362 30.49 -11.03 -5.28
C ALA A 362 30.34 -12.47 -5.81
N THR A 363 30.37 -12.66 -7.14
CA THR A 363 30.32 -14.00 -7.78
C THR A 363 31.58 -14.81 -7.50
N GLU A 364 32.76 -14.19 -7.50
CA GLU A 364 34.02 -14.86 -7.20
C GLU A 364 34.09 -15.30 -5.74
N TYR A 365 33.83 -14.38 -4.82
CA TYR A 365 33.89 -14.67 -3.38
C TYR A 365 32.84 -15.69 -2.96
N PHE A 366 31.60 -15.53 -3.42
CA PHE A 366 30.53 -16.50 -3.15
C PHE A 366 30.89 -17.89 -3.72
N GLY A 367 31.45 -17.91 -4.92
CA GLY A 367 31.90 -19.14 -5.56
C GLY A 367 33.04 -19.81 -4.79
N ASP A 368 34.00 -19.08 -4.23
CA ASP A 368 35.11 -19.65 -3.46
C ASP A 368 34.59 -20.38 -2.20
N MET A 369 33.53 -19.87 -1.58
CA MET A 369 32.89 -20.47 -0.41
C MET A 369 31.99 -21.67 -0.78
N LEU A 370 31.31 -21.62 -1.93
CA LEU A 370 30.42 -22.69 -2.38
C LEU A 370 31.18 -23.86 -3.02
N TYR A 371 32.23 -23.57 -3.78
CA TYR A 371 32.99 -24.52 -4.61
C TYR A 371 33.41 -25.82 -3.90
N PRO A 372 33.89 -25.79 -2.64
CA PRO A 372 34.29 -27.01 -1.92
C PRO A 372 33.16 -28.04 -1.75
N TYR A 373 31.89 -27.60 -1.83
CA TYR A 373 30.71 -28.45 -1.63
C TYR A 373 30.01 -28.83 -2.94
N VAL A 374 30.41 -28.25 -4.08
CA VAL A 374 29.72 -28.47 -5.37
C VAL A 374 29.86 -29.92 -5.83
N GLU A 375 31.01 -30.56 -5.59
CA GLU A 375 31.24 -31.95 -6.03
C GLU A 375 30.29 -32.94 -5.33
N GLU A 376 30.08 -32.81 -4.02
CA GLU A 376 29.12 -33.67 -3.30
C GLU A 376 27.67 -33.40 -3.71
N MET A 377 27.31 -32.14 -4.02
CA MET A 377 26.00 -31.79 -4.60
C MET A 377 25.80 -32.42 -5.98
N LEU A 378 26.84 -32.38 -6.82
CA LEU A 378 26.83 -32.84 -8.21
C LEU A 378 26.74 -34.37 -8.31
N LEU A 379 27.43 -35.07 -7.42
CA LEU A 379 27.41 -36.52 -7.32
C LEU A 379 26.12 -37.05 -6.67
N SER A 380 25.28 -36.17 -6.13
CA SER A 380 24.01 -36.59 -5.53
C SER A 380 22.96 -36.92 -6.58
N ASP A 381 22.18 -37.97 -6.30
CA ASP A 381 21.03 -38.37 -7.13
C ASP A 381 19.74 -38.01 -6.40
N ALA A 382 19.02 -37.01 -6.93
CA ALA A 382 17.74 -36.54 -6.38
C ALA A 382 16.65 -37.62 -6.37
N SER A 383 16.77 -38.67 -7.20
CA SER A 383 15.82 -39.77 -7.25
C SER A 383 16.01 -40.79 -6.11
N GLN A 384 17.18 -40.83 -5.50
CA GLN A 384 17.48 -41.71 -4.37
C GLN A 384 17.19 -41.04 -3.02
N PRO A 385 16.93 -41.78 -1.93
CA PRO A 385 16.70 -41.19 -0.60
C PRO A 385 17.90 -40.38 -0.10
N LEU A 386 17.66 -39.31 0.67
CA LEU A 386 18.71 -38.43 1.18
C LEU A 386 19.76 -39.17 2.04
N GLU A 387 19.34 -40.19 2.79
CA GLU A 387 20.17 -41.00 3.69
C GLU A 387 21.18 -41.86 2.93
N SER A 388 20.89 -42.16 1.66
CA SER A 388 21.80 -42.90 0.78
C SER A 388 22.90 -42.02 0.17
N GLN A 389 22.81 -40.70 0.35
CA GLN A 389 23.72 -39.73 -0.25
C GLN A 389 24.87 -39.37 0.68
N ASN A 390 26.07 -39.29 0.12
CA ASN A 390 27.28 -38.94 0.87
C ASN A 390 27.47 -37.42 0.98
N PHE A 391 26.60 -36.76 1.75
CA PHE A 391 26.74 -35.34 2.06
C PHE A 391 27.50 -35.10 3.36
N SER A 392 28.36 -34.08 3.36
CA SER A 392 28.84 -33.43 4.56
C SER A 392 27.65 -32.89 5.39
N PRO A 393 27.80 -32.74 6.73
CA PRO A 393 26.75 -32.14 7.56
C PRO A 393 26.29 -30.76 7.06
N VAL A 394 27.21 -29.96 6.50
CA VAL A 394 26.93 -28.62 5.96
C VAL A 394 25.88 -28.67 4.85
N VAL A 395 26.06 -29.58 3.87
CA VAL A 395 25.11 -29.70 2.76
C VAL A 395 23.87 -30.48 3.18
N ARG A 396 24.04 -31.56 3.94
CA ARG A 396 22.91 -32.40 4.40
C ARG A 396 21.87 -31.57 5.15
N ASP A 397 22.31 -30.73 6.07
CA ASP A 397 21.42 -29.89 6.88
C ASP A 397 20.80 -28.74 6.08
N ALA A 398 21.38 -28.38 4.94
CA ALA A 398 20.85 -27.38 4.03
C ALA A 398 19.78 -27.94 3.06
N VAL A 399 19.58 -29.26 3.01
CA VAL A 399 18.55 -29.89 2.18
C VAL A 399 17.17 -29.69 2.80
N ILE A 400 16.35 -28.83 2.20
CA ILE A 400 14.99 -28.52 2.64
C ILE A 400 14.01 -29.62 2.24
N THR A 401 14.09 -30.05 0.98
CA THR A 401 13.21 -31.07 0.39
C THR A 401 14.03 -32.18 -0.25
N SER A 402 13.51 -33.41 -0.23
CA SER A 402 14.05 -34.53 -1.00
C SER A 402 12.92 -35.54 -1.27
N ASN A 403 12.91 -36.14 -2.46
CA ASN A 403 11.98 -37.21 -2.84
C ASN A 403 10.50 -36.86 -2.56
N GLY A 404 10.12 -35.61 -2.85
CA GLY A 404 8.76 -35.10 -2.70
C GLY A 404 8.30 -34.81 -1.27
N THR A 405 9.22 -34.82 -0.30
CA THR A 405 8.92 -34.54 1.11
C THR A 405 9.88 -33.52 1.72
N LEU A 406 9.44 -32.87 2.80
CA LEU A 406 10.31 -32.08 3.66
C LEU A 406 11.22 -33.00 4.47
N THR A 407 12.50 -32.67 4.55
CA THR A 407 13.43 -33.43 5.41
C THR A 407 13.13 -33.16 6.89
N ASP A 408 13.59 -34.04 7.79
CA ASP A 408 13.20 -34.03 9.21
C ASP A 408 13.37 -32.67 9.90
N LYS A 409 14.46 -31.96 9.60
CA LYS A 409 14.78 -30.64 10.17
C LYS A 409 13.78 -29.56 9.75
N TYR A 410 13.07 -29.74 8.64
CA TYR A 410 12.16 -28.76 8.04
C TYR A 410 10.69 -29.19 8.05
N LYS A 411 10.35 -30.35 8.65
CA LYS A 411 8.95 -30.78 8.84
C LYS A 411 8.10 -29.78 9.63
N TYR A 412 8.71 -28.88 10.41
CA TYR A 412 7.97 -27.80 11.07
C TYR A 412 7.32 -26.82 10.09
N ILE A 413 7.84 -26.67 8.87
CA ILE A 413 7.24 -25.83 7.82
C ILE A 413 5.83 -26.34 7.51
N GLN A 414 5.63 -27.67 7.46
CA GLN A 414 4.31 -28.26 7.28
C GLN A 414 3.37 -27.91 8.45
N LYS A 415 3.86 -27.87 9.69
CA LYS A 415 3.05 -27.45 10.85
C LYS A 415 2.70 -25.96 10.79
N LEU A 416 3.63 -25.11 10.36
CA LEU A 416 3.38 -23.68 10.16
C LEU A 416 2.32 -23.48 9.06
N ARG A 417 2.43 -24.23 7.97
CA ARG A 417 1.42 -24.28 6.90
C ARG A 417 0.08 -24.74 7.43
N GLU A 418 0.01 -25.91 8.07
CA GLU A 418 -1.23 -26.45 8.66
C GLU A 418 -1.83 -25.54 9.72
N SER A 419 -1.04 -24.73 10.43
CA SER A 419 -1.57 -23.74 11.38
C SER A 419 -2.22 -22.56 10.64
N ARG A 420 -1.60 -22.04 9.57
CA ARG A 420 -2.19 -21.01 8.70
C ARG A 420 -3.38 -21.54 7.91
N GLU A 421 -3.24 -22.75 7.39
CA GLU A 421 -4.28 -23.50 6.69
C GLU A 421 -5.39 -23.90 7.65
N ARG A 422 -5.17 -24.18 8.95
CA ARG A 422 -6.26 -24.37 9.93
C ARG A 422 -6.98 -23.08 10.23
N VAL A 423 -6.25 -21.97 10.33
CA VAL A 423 -6.83 -20.63 10.41
C VAL A 423 -7.65 -20.33 9.13
N GLN A 424 -7.21 -20.77 7.95
CA GLN A 424 -7.95 -20.67 6.68
C GLN A 424 -9.03 -21.75 6.47
N SER A 425 -8.88 -22.96 7.00
CA SER A 425 -9.72 -24.14 6.70
C SER A 425 -10.91 -24.23 7.63
N ILE A 426 -10.79 -23.65 8.83
CA ILE A 426 -11.96 -23.29 9.65
C ILE A 426 -12.88 -22.33 8.86
N SER A 427 -12.39 -21.65 7.81
CA SER A 427 -13.20 -20.81 6.92
C SER A 427 -13.78 -21.51 5.67
N MET A 428 -13.29 -22.70 5.27
CA MET A 428 -13.47 -23.26 3.90
C MET A 428 -14.52 -24.37 3.70
N SER A 429 -15.23 -24.88 4.72
CA SER A 429 -16.15 -26.02 4.51
C SER A 429 -17.55 -25.64 3.98
N THR A 430 -17.84 -24.35 3.79
CA THR A 430 -19.11 -23.87 3.24
C THR A 430 -18.85 -22.68 2.32
N LYS A 431 -19.32 -22.74 1.06
CA LYS A 431 -19.34 -21.56 0.19
C LYS A 431 -20.01 -20.41 0.93
N LYS A 432 -19.35 -19.26 0.97
CA LYS A 432 -19.86 -18.06 1.63
C LYS A 432 -20.95 -17.44 0.76
N LYS A 433 -22.11 -17.17 1.32
CA LYS A 433 -23.29 -16.66 0.60
C LYS A 433 -23.47 -15.18 0.88
N VAL A 434 -23.51 -14.38 -0.17
CA VAL A 434 -23.66 -12.93 -0.10
C VAL A 434 -24.91 -12.49 -0.84
N LEU A 435 -25.76 -11.72 -0.16
CA LEU A 435 -26.91 -11.07 -0.79
C LEU A 435 -26.58 -9.60 -1.06
N VAL A 436 -26.57 -9.22 -2.33
CA VAL A 436 -26.46 -7.83 -2.77
C VAL A 436 -27.86 -7.30 -3.07
N LEU A 437 -28.30 -6.31 -2.29
CA LEU A 437 -29.58 -5.63 -2.50
C LEU A 437 -29.36 -4.34 -3.28
N GLY A 438 -29.97 -4.27 -4.46
CA GLY A 438 -29.81 -3.18 -5.42
C GLY A 438 -28.99 -3.60 -6.65
N SER A 439 -29.46 -3.20 -7.84
CA SER A 439 -28.85 -3.55 -9.13
C SER A 439 -28.43 -2.32 -9.95
N GLY A 440 -28.18 -1.20 -9.27
CA GLY A 440 -27.70 0.05 -9.88
C GLY A 440 -26.23 0.00 -10.29
N TYR A 441 -25.72 1.10 -10.86
CA TYR A 441 -24.35 1.19 -11.41
C TYR A 441 -23.23 0.83 -10.42
N VAL A 442 -23.42 1.09 -9.12
CA VAL A 442 -22.44 0.77 -8.07
C VAL A 442 -22.35 -0.73 -7.78
N SER A 443 -23.39 -1.51 -8.12
CA SER A 443 -23.38 -2.96 -7.86
C SER A 443 -22.38 -3.71 -8.72
N GLU A 444 -22.13 -3.25 -9.95
CA GLU A 444 -21.27 -3.97 -10.90
C GLU A 444 -19.81 -4.17 -10.42
N PRO A 445 -19.09 -3.13 -9.96
CA PRO A 445 -17.74 -3.32 -9.40
C PRO A 445 -17.74 -4.15 -8.11
N VAL A 446 -18.82 -4.13 -7.32
CA VAL A 446 -18.95 -5.00 -6.14
C VAL A 446 -19.04 -6.47 -6.57
N LEU A 447 -19.90 -6.75 -7.56
CA LEU A 447 -20.05 -8.10 -8.11
C LEU A 447 -18.75 -8.59 -8.75
N GLU A 448 -18.07 -7.75 -9.53
CA GLU A 448 -16.80 -8.10 -10.16
C GLU A 448 -15.76 -8.48 -9.10
N TYR A 449 -15.52 -7.62 -8.11
CA TYR A 449 -14.51 -7.84 -7.09
C TYR A 449 -14.77 -9.10 -6.25
N LEU A 450 -16.03 -9.31 -5.82
CA LEU A 450 -16.39 -10.51 -5.04
C LEU A 450 -16.33 -11.79 -5.90
N SER A 451 -16.69 -11.71 -7.19
CA SER A 451 -16.67 -12.87 -8.10
C SER A 451 -15.26 -13.37 -8.43
N ARG A 452 -14.22 -12.57 -8.15
CA ARG A 452 -12.82 -13.02 -8.26
C ARG A 452 -12.54 -14.22 -7.35
N ASP A 453 -13.31 -14.37 -6.27
CA ASP A 453 -13.27 -15.52 -5.37
C ASP A 453 -14.38 -16.52 -5.69
N ARG A 454 -14.00 -17.70 -6.19
CA ARG A 454 -14.95 -18.76 -6.56
C ARG A 454 -15.68 -19.39 -5.38
N ASN A 455 -15.26 -19.08 -4.14
CA ASN A 455 -15.91 -19.58 -2.93
C ASN A 455 -17.05 -18.69 -2.45
N ILE A 456 -17.29 -17.55 -3.10
CA ILE A 456 -18.40 -16.64 -2.79
C ILE A 456 -19.55 -16.92 -3.77
N GLU A 457 -20.72 -17.28 -3.22
CA GLU A 457 -21.96 -17.41 -3.97
C GLU A 457 -22.78 -16.13 -3.81
N ILE A 458 -23.09 -15.45 -4.92
CA ILE A 458 -23.71 -14.13 -4.89
C ILE A 458 -25.17 -14.22 -5.33
N THR A 459 -26.07 -13.68 -4.51
CA THR A 459 -27.49 -13.48 -4.83
C THR A 459 -27.77 -12.00 -4.99
N VAL A 460 -28.49 -11.60 -6.04
CA VAL A 460 -28.81 -10.18 -6.30
C VAL A 460 -30.33 -9.97 -6.22
N GLY A 461 -30.74 -9.11 -5.28
CA GLY A 461 -32.14 -8.75 -5.04
C GLY A 461 -32.47 -7.32 -5.50
N SER A 462 -33.46 -7.15 -6.38
CA SER A 462 -33.94 -5.83 -6.82
C SER A 462 -35.33 -5.93 -7.47
N ASP A 463 -36.05 -4.82 -7.54
CA ASP A 463 -37.32 -4.65 -8.27
C ASP A 463 -37.13 -4.50 -9.79
N MET A 464 -35.92 -4.13 -10.23
CA MET A 464 -35.56 -3.90 -11.62
C MET A 464 -35.02 -5.17 -12.29
N MET A 465 -35.90 -6.10 -12.67
CA MET A 465 -35.51 -7.39 -13.27
C MET A 465 -34.67 -7.25 -14.56
N ASN A 466 -34.86 -6.16 -15.32
CA ASN A 466 -34.06 -5.90 -16.52
C ASN A 466 -32.58 -5.62 -16.19
N GLN A 467 -32.30 -4.91 -15.09
CA GLN A 467 -30.93 -4.64 -14.64
C GLN A 467 -30.26 -5.93 -14.15
N ILE A 468 -30.97 -6.71 -13.32
CA ILE A 468 -30.49 -8.01 -12.85
C ILE A 468 -30.14 -8.93 -14.03
N LYS A 469 -31.00 -9.02 -15.05
CA LYS A 469 -30.74 -9.85 -16.25
C LYS A 469 -29.47 -9.44 -17.00
N GLN A 470 -29.13 -8.15 -17.03
CA GLN A 470 -27.89 -7.71 -17.67
C GLN A 470 -26.66 -8.08 -16.83
N LEU A 471 -26.75 -7.95 -15.50
CA LEU A 471 -25.69 -8.38 -14.58
C LEU A 471 -25.47 -9.90 -14.65
N SER A 472 -26.54 -10.70 -14.75
CA SER A 472 -26.46 -12.17 -14.88
C SER A 472 -25.79 -12.65 -16.17
N LYS A 473 -25.67 -11.80 -17.21
CA LYS A 473 -24.90 -12.14 -18.42
C LYS A 473 -23.39 -12.01 -18.21
N LYS A 474 -22.97 -11.15 -17.27
CA LYS A 474 -21.56 -10.84 -17.00
C LYS A 474 -21.02 -11.64 -15.82
N TYR A 475 -21.83 -11.86 -14.79
CA TYR A 475 -21.43 -12.49 -13.54
C TYR A 475 -22.32 -13.69 -13.20
N ASN A 476 -21.74 -14.69 -12.57
CA ASN A 476 -22.46 -15.86 -12.09
C ASN A 476 -23.20 -15.52 -10.78
N ILE A 477 -24.43 -15.04 -10.90
CA ILE A 477 -25.28 -14.60 -9.78
C ILE A 477 -26.62 -15.33 -9.75
N ASN A 478 -27.20 -15.48 -8.56
CA ASN A 478 -28.56 -15.95 -8.35
C ASN A 478 -29.53 -14.74 -8.38
N PRO A 479 -30.37 -14.57 -9.43
CA PRO A 479 -31.22 -13.40 -9.54
C PRO A 479 -32.52 -13.55 -8.74
N VAL A 480 -32.87 -12.54 -7.94
CA VAL A 480 -34.13 -12.49 -7.17
C VAL A 480 -34.86 -11.18 -7.44
N SER A 481 -36.06 -11.27 -8.01
CA SER A 481 -36.96 -10.12 -8.11
C SER A 481 -37.67 -9.90 -6.78
N MET A 482 -37.51 -8.73 -6.16
CA MET A 482 -38.17 -8.38 -4.91
C MET A 482 -38.32 -6.87 -4.71
N ASN A 483 -39.43 -6.46 -4.12
CA ASN A 483 -39.63 -5.11 -3.60
C ASN A 483 -39.51 -5.14 -2.07
N ILE A 484 -38.50 -4.45 -1.54
CA ILE A 484 -38.18 -4.44 -0.11
C ILE A 484 -39.31 -3.86 0.75
N CYS A 485 -40.05 -2.87 0.23
CA CYS A 485 -41.09 -2.18 0.97
C CYS A 485 -42.38 -2.98 1.13
N THR A 486 -42.64 -3.94 0.24
CA THR A 486 -43.91 -4.69 0.23
C THR A 486 -43.74 -6.17 0.56
N GLN A 487 -42.50 -6.68 0.58
CA GLN A 487 -42.22 -8.11 0.72
C GLN A 487 -41.20 -8.40 1.84
N GLU A 488 -41.41 -7.83 3.03
CA GLU A 488 -40.51 -7.97 4.18
C GLU A 488 -40.31 -9.44 4.61
N GLU A 489 -41.35 -10.28 4.58
CA GLU A 489 -41.24 -11.72 4.90
C GLU A 489 -40.31 -12.46 3.92
N LYS A 490 -40.39 -12.10 2.63
CA LYS A 490 -39.49 -12.62 1.59
C LYS A 490 -38.05 -12.13 1.82
N LEU A 491 -37.87 -10.90 2.30
CA LEU A 491 -36.56 -10.39 2.66
C LEU A 491 -35.97 -11.16 3.83
N GLY A 492 -36.72 -11.33 4.93
CA GLY A 492 -36.24 -12.08 6.11
C GLY A 492 -35.84 -13.52 5.76
N SER A 493 -36.69 -14.24 5.02
CA SER A 493 -36.37 -15.60 4.57
C SER A 493 -35.15 -15.66 3.65
N LEU A 494 -34.93 -14.65 2.80
CA LEU A 494 -33.74 -14.60 1.95
C LEU A 494 -32.49 -14.29 2.77
N VAL A 495 -32.53 -13.28 3.64
CA VAL A 495 -31.42 -12.87 4.51
C VAL A 495 -30.94 -14.03 5.37
N ALA A 496 -31.86 -14.81 5.97
CA ALA A 496 -31.54 -15.95 6.82
C ALA A 496 -30.72 -17.07 6.15
N THR A 497 -30.61 -17.07 4.82
CA THR A 497 -29.82 -18.05 4.06
C THR A 497 -28.40 -17.58 3.71
N GLN A 498 -28.01 -16.39 4.15
CA GLN A 498 -26.80 -15.69 3.74
C GLN A 498 -25.83 -15.51 4.91
N ASP A 499 -24.55 -15.34 4.60
CA ASP A 499 -23.52 -15.01 5.59
C ASP A 499 -23.35 -13.48 5.73
N LEU A 500 -23.65 -12.72 4.68
CA LEU A 500 -23.51 -11.26 4.62
C LEU A 500 -24.54 -10.64 3.67
N VAL A 501 -25.08 -9.48 4.05
CA VAL A 501 -25.94 -8.63 3.20
C VAL A 501 -25.24 -7.32 2.86
N ILE A 502 -25.17 -6.97 1.57
CA ILE A 502 -24.67 -5.69 1.09
C ILE A 502 -25.85 -4.86 0.58
N SER A 503 -26.17 -3.76 1.26
CA SER A 503 -27.26 -2.86 0.88
C SER A 503 -26.75 -1.68 0.06
N LEU A 504 -27.02 -1.71 -1.24
CA LEU A 504 -26.78 -0.63 -2.21
C LEU A 504 -28.10 0.05 -2.62
N LEU A 505 -29.10 -0.02 -1.75
CA LEU A 505 -30.42 0.59 -1.91
C LEU A 505 -30.42 2.07 -1.51
N PRO A 506 -31.49 2.82 -1.83
CA PRO A 506 -31.73 4.13 -1.22
C PRO A 506 -31.69 4.04 0.31
N TYR A 507 -30.99 4.98 0.95
CA TYR A 507 -30.67 4.91 2.39
C TYR A 507 -31.88 4.83 3.33
N VAL A 508 -33.06 5.26 2.86
CA VAL A 508 -34.32 5.18 3.60
C VAL A 508 -34.77 3.74 3.86
N LEU A 509 -34.25 2.77 3.07
CA LEU A 509 -34.58 1.35 3.18
C LEU A 509 -33.63 0.57 4.10
N HIS A 510 -32.48 1.16 4.47
CA HIS A 510 -31.48 0.49 5.30
C HIS A 510 -32.01 0.01 6.66
N PRO A 511 -32.89 0.75 7.38
CA PRO A 511 -33.47 0.24 8.62
C PRO A 511 -34.29 -1.04 8.45
N ILE A 512 -34.98 -1.21 7.32
CA ILE A 512 -35.76 -2.43 7.02
C ILE A 512 -34.82 -3.63 6.85
N VAL A 513 -33.73 -3.43 6.08
CA VAL A 513 -32.70 -4.46 5.86
C VAL A 513 -31.97 -4.80 7.15
N ALA A 514 -31.59 -3.79 7.95
CA ALA A 514 -30.90 -3.98 9.21
C ALA A 514 -31.75 -4.78 10.21
N LYS A 515 -33.07 -4.53 10.29
CA LYS A 515 -33.99 -5.34 11.12
C LYS A 515 -33.98 -6.81 10.71
N ALA A 516 -34.09 -7.10 9.41
CA ALA A 516 -34.04 -8.48 8.90
C ALA A 516 -32.68 -9.16 9.21
N CYS A 517 -31.57 -8.40 9.15
CA CYS A 517 -30.24 -8.88 9.49
C CYS A 517 -30.09 -9.17 11.00
N VAL A 518 -30.62 -8.30 11.86
CA VAL A 518 -30.65 -8.49 13.32
C VAL A 518 -31.45 -9.74 13.69
N GLU A 519 -32.65 -9.90 13.13
CA GLU A 519 -33.52 -11.06 13.38
C GLU A 519 -32.86 -12.37 12.93
N SER A 520 -32.16 -12.34 11.80
CA SER A 520 -31.50 -13.51 11.21
C SER A 520 -30.07 -13.73 11.70
N LYS A 521 -29.51 -12.82 12.50
CA LYS A 521 -28.10 -12.78 12.93
C LYS A 521 -27.09 -12.82 11.77
N VAL A 522 -27.33 -12.01 10.75
CA VAL A 522 -26.48 -11.88 9.55
C VAL A 522 -25.79 -10.53 9.53
N ASN A 523 -24.51 -10.49 9.15
CA ASN A 523 -23.77 -9.23 9.05
C ASN A 523 -24.32 -8.36 7.91
N MET A 524 -24.11 -7.04 8.01
CA MET A 524 -24.57 -6.09 6.99
C MET A 524 -23.50 -5.05 6.66
N ILE A 525 -23.41 -4.69 5.39
CA ILE A 525 -22.60 -3.56 4.90
C ILE A 525 -23.48 -2.60 4.09
N THR A 526 -23.22 -1.30 4.19
CA THR A 526 -23.83 -0.31 3.30
C THR A 526 -22.88 0.83 2.92
N ALA A 527 -23.06 1.34 1.70
CA ALA A 527 -22.32 2.48 1.16
C ALA A 527 -23.03 3.82 1.43
N SER A 528 -23.52 4.03 2.65
CA SER A 528 -24.41 5.16 2.98
C SER A 528 -24.21 5.64 4.42
N TYR A 529 -24.56 6.91 4.66
CA TYR A 529 -24.61 7.51 5.99
C TYR A 529 -25.38 6.66 7.02
N ILE A 530 -24.86 6.57 8.23
CA ILE A 530 -25.58 6.00 9.37
C ILE A 530 -26.61 7.03 9.83
N THR A 531 -27.85 6.83 9.39
CA THR A 531 -28.97 7.73 9.72
C THR A 531 -29.40 7.56 11.18
N PRO A 532 -30.10 8.55 11.79
CA PRO A 532 -30.67 8.39 13.13
C PRO A 532 -31.53 7.13 13.27
N ALA A 533 -32.35 6.82 12.26
CA ALA A 533 -33.19 5.61 12.23
C ALA A 533 -32.37 4.31 12.19
N LEU A 534 -31.20 4.29 11.55
CA LEU A 534 -30.30 3.14 11.60
C LEU A 534 -29.56 3.06 12.94
N LYS A 535 -29.19 4.22 13.51
CA LYS A 535 -28.50 4.31 14.81
C LYS A 535 -29.40 3.87 15.98
N GLU A 536 -30.72 4.03 15.88
CA GLU A 536 -31.68 3.48 16.86
C GLU A 536 -31.58 1.95 17.00
N LEU A 537 -31.06 1.25 15.99
CA LEU A 537 -30.87 -0.20 16.01
C LEU A 537 -29.52 -0.65 16.59
N GLU A 538 -28.63 0.28 16.97
CA GLU A 538 -27.27 0.00 17.46
C GLU A 538 -27.25 -1.04 18.58
N LYS A 539 -28.09 -0.87 19.59
CA LYS A 539 -28.21 -1.83 20.70
C LYS A 539 -28.69 -3.20 20.24
N SER A 540 -29.67 -3.26 19.33
CA SER A 540 -30.17 -4.54 18.80
C SER A 540 -29.13 -5.25 17.93
N VAL A 541 -28.29 -4.49 17.22
CA VAL A 541 -27.15 -5.00 16.45
C VAL A 541 -26.09 -5.61 17.37
N GLU A 542 -25.75 -4.93 18.46
CA GLU A 542 -24.84 -5.44 19.49
C GLU A 542 -25.38 -6.71 20.17
N ASP A 543 -26.65 -6.69 20.60
CA ASP A 543 -27.32 -7.82 21.25
C ASP A 543 -27.42 -9.06 20.33
N ALA A 544 -27.55 -8.84 19.02
CA ALA A 544 -27.55 -9.91 18.01
C ALA A 544 -26.14 -10.49 17.74
N GLY A 545 -25.07 -9.80 18.16
CA GLY A 545 -23.68 -10.21 17.95
C GLY A 545 -23.20 -10.11 16.51
N ILE A 546 -23.84 -9.27 15.69
CA ILE A 546 -23.50 -9.06 14.28
C ILE A 546 -22.64 -7.80 14.10
N THR A 547 -21.99 -7.69 12.94
CA THR A 547 -21.27 -6.49 12.52
C THR A 547 -22.06 -5.78 11.42
N VAL A 548 -22.34 -4.49 11.62
CA VAL A 548 -22.97 -3.62 10.62
C VAL A 548 -22.02 -2.46 10.31
N ILE A 549 -21.46 -2.44 9.09
CA ILE A 549 -20.54 -1.37 8.66
C ILE A 549 -21.27 -0.46 7.69
N GLY A 550 -21.53 0.77 8.14
CA GLY A 550 -22.04 1.85 7.30
C GLY A 550 -20.92 2.74 6.79
N GLU A 551 -21.29 3.80 6.06
CA GLU A 551 -20.37 4.87 5.67
C GLU A 551 -19.16 4.41 4.86
N LEU A 552 -19.33 3.36 4.05
CA LEU A 552 -18.35 2.91 3.07
C LEU A 552 -18.60 3.56 1.70
N GLY A 553 -17.57 3.64 0.87
CA GLY A 553 -17.66 4.20 -0.48
C GLY A 553 -16.77 5.43 -0.65
N LEU A 554 -17.30 6.50 -1.25
CA LEU A 554 -16.52 7.71 -1.57
C LEU A 554 -16.69 8.80 -0.50
N ASP A 555 -17.92 9.29 -0.35
CA ASP A 555 -18.33 10.35 0.58
C ASP A 555 -19.80 10.08 0.98
N PRO A 556 -20.03 9.37 2.09
CA PRO A 556 -19.06 8.95 3.11
C PRO A 556 -18.29 7.67 2.72
N GLY A 557 -17.03 7.55 3.12
CA GLY A 557 -16.17 6.39 2.88
C GLY A 557 -14.68 6.74 2.84
N LEU A 558 -14.12 6.86 1.63
CA LEU A 558 -12.71 7.21 1.44
C LEU A 558 -12.31 8.52 2.13
N ASP A 559 -13.23 9.48 2.22
CA ASP A 559 -13.02 10.71 2.98
C ASP A 559 -12.78 10.45 4.49
N HIS A 560 -13.52 9.51 5.10
CA HIS A 560 -13.28 9.09 6.48
C HIS A 560 -11.94 8.39 6.63
N MET A 561 -11.63 7.47 5.71
CA MET A 561 -10.42 6.65 5.75
C MET A 561 -9.15 7.52 5.63
N LEU A 562 -9.12 8.44 4.66
CA LEU A 562 -8.00 9.36 4.44
C LEU A 562 -7.83 10.35 5.60
N ALA A 563 -8.95 10.85 6.14
CA ALA A 563 -8.93 11.71 7.32
C ALA A 563 -8.36 10.98 8.53
N MET A 564 -8.88 9.79 8.85
CA MET A 564 -8.43 9.02 10.00
C MET A 564 -6.98 8.56 9.87
N GLU A 565 -6.52 8.15 8.69
CA GLU A 565 -5.11 7.81 8.46
C GLU A 565 -4.18 8.97 8.85
N THR A 566 -4.52 10.19 8.47
CA THR A 566 -3.70 11.38 8.77
C THR A 566 -3.80 11.80 10.22
N ILE A 567 -5.01 11.76 10.79
CA ILE A 567 -5.27 12.13 12.17
C ILE A 567 -4.57 11.17 13.14
N ASP A 568 -4.63 9.87 12.87
CA ASP A 568 -3.95 8.86 13.69
C ASP A 568 -2.43 8.99 13.58
N LYS A 569 -1.87 9.19 12.38
CA LYS A 569 -0.43 9.48 12.20
C LYS A 569 0.02 10.73 12.96
N ALA A 570 -0.81 11.78 12.99
CA ALA A 570 -0.51 12.98 13.78
C ALA A 570 -0.52 12.69 15.29
N LYS A 571 -1.50 11.91 15.77
CA LYS A 571 -1.58 11.50 17.17
C LYS A 571 -0.42 10.59 17.58
N GLU A 572 0.06 9.73 16.70
CA GLU A 572 1.23 8.85 16.92
C GLU A 572 2.50 9.63 17.27
N VAL A 573 2.65 10.86 16.77
CA VAL A 573 3.78 11.77 17.08
C VAL A 573 3.43 12.85 18.12
N GLY A 574 2.29 12.72 18.79
CA GLY A 574 1.83 13.66 19.81
C GLY A 574 1.33 15.02 19.25
N ALA A 575 1.15 15.14 17.95
CA ALA A 575 0.62 16.35 17.32
C ALA A 575 -0.90 16.46 17.49
N THR A 576 -1.42 17.69 17.37
CA THR A 576 -2.85 17.99 17.44
C THR A 576 -3.36 18.61 16.16
N ILE A 577 -4.59 18.28 15.77
CA ILE A 577 -5.25 18.86 14.59
C ILE A 577 -5.87 20.21 14.95
N GLU A 578 -5.41 21.29 14.32
CA GLU A 578 -5.92 22.66 14.47
C GLU A 578 -7.00 22.99 13.41
N SER A 579 -6.87 22.44 12.20
CA SER A 579 -7.87 22.61 11.14
C SER A 579 -8.02 21.38 10.28
N TYR A 580 -9.25 21.10 9.84
CA TYR A 580 -9.56 20.09 8.83
C TYR A 580 -10.59 20.64 7.83
N ILE A 581 -10.21 20.65 6.56
CA ILE A 581 -11.05 21.07 5.44
C ILE A 581 -11.03 19.95 4.39
N SER A 582 -12.19 19.44 4.01
CA SER A 582 -12.34 18.35 3.03
C SER A 582 -13.37 18.73 1.97
N TYR A 583 -12.98 18.59 0.72
CA TYR A 583 -13.84 18.87 -0.43
C TYR A 583 -13.84 17.68 -1.39
N CYS A 584 -15.02 17.20 -1.76
CA CYS A 584 -15.19 16.05 -2.65
C CYS A 584 -16.20 16.36 -3.76
N GLY A 585 -15.97 15.86 -4.98
CA GLY A 585 -16.91 15.97 -6.08
C GLY A 585 -16.75 14.86 -7.11
N GLY A 586 -17.85 14.16 -7.40
CA GLY A 586 -18.00 13.39 -8.63
C GLY A 586 -18.58 14.27 -9.72
N ILE A 587 -17.80 14.50 -10.78
CA ILE A 587 -18.09 15.42 -11.88
C ILE A 587 -17.74 14.77 -13.22
N PRO A 588 -18.24 15.25 -14.37
CA PRO A 588 -17.76 14.74 -15.65
C PRO A 588 -16.26 15.03 -15.82
N ALA A 589 -15.56 14.17 -16.59
CA ALA A 589 -14.24 14.52 -17.06
C ALA A 589 -14.30 15.87 -17.83
N PRO A 590 -13.26 16.73 -17.77
CA PRO A 590 -13.34 18.09 -18.27
C PRO A 590 -13.87 18.21 -19.71
N GLU A 591 -13.49 17.28 -20.59
CA GLU A 591 -13.93 17.18 -21.98
C GLU A 591 -15.44 16.94 -22.17
N HIS A 592 -16.15 16.48 -21.13
CA HIS A 592 -17.59 16.19 -21.14
C HIS A 592 -18.40 17.15 -20.26
N SER A 593 -17.79 18.26 -19.85
CA SER A 593 -18.43 19.30 -19.03
C SER A 593 -19.21 20.35 -19.83
N ASP A 594 -19.27 20.24 -21.17
CA ASP A 594 -19.92 21.24 -22.03
C ASP A 594 -21.45 21.10 -22.04
N ASN A 595 -22.09 21.54 -20.97
CA ASN A 595 -23.53 21.71 -20.86
C ASN A 595 -23.85 22.83 -19.84
N PRO A 596 -25.09 23.33 -19.78
CA PRO A 596 -25.43 24.47 -18.92
C PRO A 596 -25.14 24.24 -17.42
N LEU A 597 -25.22 23.00 -16.94
CA LEU A 597 -24.89 22.66 -15.56
C LEU A 597 -23.41 22.34 -15.37
N ARG A 598 -22.65 22.11 -16.45
CA ARG A 598 -21.32 21.48 -16.41
C ARG A 598 -21.33 20.19 -15.60
N TYR A 599 -22.42 19.42 -15.71
CA TYR A 599 -22.64 18.23 -14.89
C TYR A 599 -23.36 17.16 -15.68
N LYS A 600 -23.14 15.90 -15.29
CA LYS A 600 -23.84 14.72 -15.79
C LYS A 600 -24.19 13.80 -14.63
N PHE A 601 -25.33 13.15 -14.71
CA PHE A 601 -25.87 12.33 -13.63
C PHE A 601 -25.62 10.84 -13.89
N SER A 602 -24.97 10.16 -12.94
CA SER A 602 -24.82 8.70 -12.92
C SER A 602 -25.81 8.00 -11.98
N TRP A 603 -26.70 8.76 -11.33
CA TRP A 603 -27.81 8.26 -10.50
C TRP A 603 -28.95 9.30 -10.47
N SER A 604 -30.03 9.00 -9.76
CA SER A 604 -31.19 9.91 -9.64
C SER A 604 -30.79 11.31 -9.13
N PRO A 605 -31.08 12.40 -9.87
CA PRO A 605 -30.69 13.76 -9.49
C PRO A 605 -31.33 14.31 -8.21
N VAL A 606 -32.43 13.72 -7.73
CA VAL A 606 -33.28 14.28 -6.65
C VAL A 606 -32.46 14.67 -5.42
N GLY A 607 -31.58 13.77 -4.95
CA GLY A 607 -30.77 14.03 -3.75
C GLY A 607 -29.79 15.19 -3.95
N VAL A 608 -29.19 15.29 -5.13
CA VAL A 608 -28.22 16.35 -5.46
C VAL A 608 -28.92 17.70 -5.60
N LEU A 609 -30.09 17.73 -6.25
CA LEU A 609 -30.88 18.96 -6.42
C LEU A 609 -31.39 19.50 -5.09
N MET A 610 -31.82 18.62 -4.19
CA MET A 610 -32.36 19.03 -2.89
C MET A 610 -31.28 19.55 -1.92
N ASN A 611 -30.01 19.20 -2.12
CA ASN A 611 -28.93 19.66 -1.24
C ASN A 611 -28.79 21.18 -1.21
N ILE A 612 -29.09 21.89 -2.32
CA ILE A 612 -29.03 23.36 -2.36
C ILE A 612 -30.08 24.04 -1.47
N MET A 613 -31.17 23.31 -1.17
CA MET A 613 -32.23 23.80 -0.28
C MET A 613 -31.90 23.57 1.19
N GLN A 614 -30.90 22.74 1.50
CA GLN A 614 -30.53 22.42 2.87
C GLN A 614 -29.57 23.48 3.44
N PRO A 615 -29.69 23.82 4.74
CA PRO A 615 -28.69 24.64 5.40
C PRO A 615 -27.37 23.87 5.55
N ALA A 616 -26.28 24.63 5.73
CA ALA A 616 -24.99 24.07 6.08
C ALA A 616 -24.42 24.73 7.34
N THR A 617 -23.77 23.95 8.19
CA THR A 617 -23.16 24.38 9.45
C THR A 617 -21.75 23.85 9.52
N TYR A 618 -20.79 24.73 9.82
CA TYR A 618 -19.36 24.34 9.91
C TYR A 618 -18.63 25.21 10.93
N LEU A 619 -17.42 24.80 11.31
CA LEU A 619 -16.57 25.54 12.24
C LEU A 619 -15.47 26.27 11.45
N LEU A 620 -15.30 27.57 11.66
CA LEU A 620 -14.24 28.36 11.05
C LEU A 620 -13.65 29.33 12.07
N ASN A 621 -12.34 29.26 12.29
CA ASN A 621 -11.60 30.08 13.27
C ASN A 621 -12.27 30.14 14.65
N GLY A 622 -12.75 29.00 15.15
CA GLY A 622 -13.40 28.85 16.45
C GLY A 622 -14.86 29.30 16.50
N LYS A 623 -15.44 29.75 15.38
CA LYS A 623 -16.84 30.21 15.29
C LYS A 623 -17.66 29.26 14.46
N VAL A 624 -18.85 28.91 14.96
CA VAL A 624 -19.84 28.15 14.19
C VAL A 624 -20.46 29.09 13.16
N VAL A 625 -20.34 28.72 11.89
CA VAL A 625 -20.92 29.44 10.75
C VAL A 625 -22.14 28.66 10.25
N ASN A 626 -23.26 29.35 10.09
CA ASN A 626 -24.50 28.80 9.55
C ASN A 626 -24.82 29.47 8.21
N VAL A 627 -25.00 28.66 7.18
CA VAL A 627 -25.41 29.07 5.83
C VAL A 627 -26.85 28.66 5.63
N THR A 628 -27.69 29.61 5.24
CA THR A 628 -29.09 29.35 4.87
C THR A 628 -29.15 28.70 3.48
N GLY A 629 -29.93 27.62 3.35
CA GLY A 629 -30.23 27.02 2.05
C GLY A 629 -31.17 27.88 1.19
N GLY A 630 -31.39 27.45 -0.06
CA GLY A 630 -32.31 28.10 -0.99
C GLY A 630 -31.65 29.21 -1.81
N VAL A 631 -32.31 30.36 -1.97
CA VAL A 631 -31.88 31.42 -2.90
C VAL A 631 -30.56 32.07 -2.48
N SER A 632 -30.30 32.22 -1.18
CA SER A 632 -29.06 32.80 -0.62
C SER A 632 -27.89 31.81 -0.57
N PHE A 633 -28.09 30.55 -0.99
CA PHE A 633 -27.02 29.54 -1.00
C PHE A 633 -25.84 29.94 -1.89
N LEU A 634 -26.08 30.74 -2.94
CA LEU A 634 -25.04 31.20 -3.86
C LEU A 634 -23.96 32.05 -3.16
N ASP A 635 -24.31 32.72 -2.05
CA ASP A 635 -23.38 33.55 -1.27
C ASP A 635 -22.30 32.71 -0.55
N ALA A 636 -22.55 31.42 -0.35
CA ALA A 636 -21.60 30.49 0.26
C ALA A 636 -20.72 29.73 -0.74
N VAL A 637 -20.93 29.95 -2.04
CA VAL A 637 -20.14 29.32 -3.11
C VAL A 637 -18.82 30.08 -3.27
N THR A 638 -17.71 29.34 -3.29
CA THR A 638 -16.36 29.90 -3.40
C THR A 638 -15.58 29.25 -4.53
N SER A 639 -14.64 29.99 -5.11
CA SER A 639 -13.70 29.48 -6.13
C SER A 639 -12.72 28.50 -5.48
N MET A 640 -12.47 27.36 -6.13
CA MET A 640 -11.56 26.32 -5.64
C MET A 640 -10.39 26.15 -6.60
N ASP A 641 -9.36 26.97 -6.40
CA ASP A 641 -8.23 27.07 -7.33
C ASP A 641 -7.06 26.13 -6.95
N TYR A 642 -7.37 24.92 -6.48
CA TYR A 642 -6.39 23.91 -6.08
C TYR A 642 -5.56 23.40 -7.26
N PHE A 643 -6.23 23.22 -8.40
CA PHE A 643 -5.64 22.71 -9.63
C PHE A 643 -5.83 23.76 -10.72
N PRO A 644 -4.76 24.44 -11.19
CA PRO A 644 -4.88 25.50 -12.19
C PRO A 644 -5.60 25.08 -13.49
N GLY A 645 -5.53 23.79 -13.83
CA GLY A 645 -6.20 23.22 -15.01
C GLY A 645 -7.69 22.87 -14.82
N LEU A 646 -8.25 22.95 -13.60
CA LEU A 646 -9.65 22.64 -13.33
C LEU A 646 -10.38 23.87 -12.79
N ASN A 647 -11.47 24.25 -13.45
CA ASN A 647 -12.24 25.42 -13.08
C ASN A 647 -13.34 25.08 -12.05
N LEU A 648 -12.95 24.90 -10.79
CA LEU A 648 -13.82 24.39 -9.73
C LEU A 648 -14.45 25.51 -8.88
N GLU A 649 -15.68 25.26 -8.42
CA GLU A 649 -16.34 25.95 -7.32
C GLU A 649 -16.66 24.93 -6.21
N GLY A 650 -16.75 25.40 -4.97
CA GLY A 650 -17.15 24.58 -3.86
C GLY A 650 -18.05 25.29 -2.86
N TYR A 651 -18.87 24.49 -2.19
CA TYR A 651 -19.81 24.97 -1.18
C TYR A 651 -19.87 24.00 0.01
N PRO A 652 -20.13 24.49 1.24
CA PRO A 652 -20.23 23.65 2.43
C PRO A 652 -21.44 22.71 2.36
N ASN A 653 -21.31 21.52 2.95
CA ASN A 653 -22.37 20.51 2.97
C ASN A 653 -22.81 20.21 4.40
N ARG A 654 -24.14 20.20 4.62
CA ARG A 654 -24.77 19.67 5.86
C ARG A 654 -24.07 20.20 7.12
N ASP A 655 -23.85 19.35 8.11
CA ASP A 655 -23.22 19.72 9.38
C ASP A 655 -21.82 19.11 9.49
N SER A 656 -20.80 19.96 9.43
CA SER A 656 -19.39 19.59 9.59
C SER A 656 -18.93 19.57 11.06
N THR A 657 -19.71 20.14 11.99
CA THR A 657 -19.29 20.28 13.41
C THR A 657 -19.23 18.94 14.13
N ARG A 658 -20.04 17.97 13.69
CA ARG A 658 -20.09 16.60 14.24
C ARG A 658 -18.78 15.82 14.08
N TYR A 659 -17.95 16.19 13.11
CA TYR A 659 -16.67 15.50 12.86
C TYR A 659 -15.60 15.76 13.93
N ALA A 660 -15.81 16.77 14.80
CA ALA A 660 -14.98 16.96 15.99
C ALA A 660 -14.98 15.71 16.88
N GLU A 661 -16.17 15.13 17.10
CA GLU A 661 -16.35 13.94 17.92
C GLU A 661 -16.02 12.67 17.14
N ILE A 662 -16.53 12.55 15.90
CA ILE A 662 -16.35 11.33 15.07
C ILE A 662 -14.87 11.03 14.84
N TYR A 663 -14.03 12.04 14.57
CA TYR A 663 -12.60 11.85 14.33
C TYR A 663 -11.73 12.06 15.59
N GLY A 664 -12.34 12.42 16.72
CA GLY A 664 -11.62 12.74 17.96
C GLY A 664 -10.63 13.89 17.77
N ILE A 665 -11.09 15.02 17.23
CA ILE A 665 -10.33 16.27 17.01
C ILE A 665 -11.04 17.50 17.62
N PRO A 666 -11.41 17.47 18.92
CA PRO A 666 -12.16 18.58 19.55
C PRO A 666 -11.35 19.88 19.67
N SER A 667 -10.02 19.82 19.53
CA SER A 667 -9.12 20.97 19.55
C SER A 667 -9.11 21.76 18.23
N ALA A 668 -9.67 21.20 17.14
CA ALA A 668 -9.67 21.87 15.85
C ALA A 668 -10.53 23.14 15.91
N HIS A 669 -9.96 24.29 15.56
CA HIS A 669 -10.69 25.54 15.42
C HIS A 669 -11.35 25.68 14.05
N THR A 670 -11.13 24.76 13.11
CA THR A 670 -11.76 24.79 11.78
C THR A 670 -12.10 23.38 11.32
N LEU A 671 -13.37 23.16 10.99
CA LEU A 671 -13.93 21.89 10.52
C LEU A 671 -14.93 22.20 9.41
N LEU A 672 -14.58 21.86 8.18
CA LEU A 672 -15.39 22.15 7.00
C LEU A 672 -15.37 20.97 6.03
N ARG A 673 -16.54 20.45 5.70
CA ARG A 673 -16.73 19.52 4.59
C ARG A 673 -17.57 20.18 3.50
N GLY A 674 -17.21 19.99 2.24
CA GLY A 674 -17.91 20.61 1.12
C GLY A 674 -17.94 19.79 -0.15
N THR A 675 -18.81 20.21 -1.07
CA THR A 675 -18.91 19.62 -2.41
C THR A 675 -18.10 20.42 -3.41
N LEU A 676 -17.45 19.75 -4.36
CA LEU A 676 -16.86 20.35 -5.56
C LEU A 676 -17.77 20.21 -6.79
N ARG A 677 -17.85 21.27 -7.58
CA ARG A 677 -18.51 21.34 -8.90
C ARG A 677 -17.66 22.18 -9.85
N TYR A 678 -17.97 22.15 -11.14
CA TYR A 678 -17.41 23.13 -12.06
C TYR A 678 -18.11 24.49 -11.90
N LYS A 679 -17.35 25.59 -12.10
CA LYS A 679 -17.88 26.95 -11.98
C LYS A 679 -19.13 27.14 -12.86
N GLY A 680 -20.17 27.71 -12.25
CA GLY A 680 -21.45 27.99 -12.91
C GLY A 680 -22.56 26.98 -12.61
N TYR A 681 -22.24 25.81 -12.03
CA TYR A 681 -23.24 24.83 -11.61
C TYR A 681 -24.24 25.40 -10.60
N SER A 682 -23.73 25.98 -9.51
CA SER A 682 -24.55 26.51 -8.41
C SER A 682 -25.39 27.71 -8.88
N LYS A 683 -24.84 28.50 -9.81
CA LYS A 683 -25.56 29.60 -10.45
C LYS A 683 -26.74 29.08 -11.27
N ALA A 684 -26.58 28.01 -12.04
CA ALA A 684 -27.67 27.43 -12.82
C ALA A 684 -28.76 26.84 -11.91
N LEU A 685 -28.38 26.09 -10.87
CA LEU A 685 -29.33 25.54 -9.88
C LEU A 685 -30.09 26.63 -9.13
N ASN A 686 -29.43 27.75 -8.79
CA ASN A 686 -30.10 28.90 -8.18
C ASN A 686 -31.24 29.44 -9.06
N GLY A 687 -31.10 29.37 -10.39
CA GLY A 687 -32.18 29.69 -11.33
C GLY A 687 -33.39 28.76 -11.16
N PHE A 688 -33.15 27.45 -11.01
CA PHE A 688 -34.24 26.49 -10.74
C PHE A 688 -34.93 26.73 -9.41
N VAL A 689 -34.18 27.13 -8.37
CA VAL A 689 -34.76 27.53 -7.08
C VAL A 689 -35.66 28.75 -7.24
N LYS A 690 -35.20 29.81 -7.94
CA LYS A 690 -36.00 31.03 -8.20
C LYS A 690 -37.29 30.74 -8.97
N LEU A 691 -37.24 29.77 -9.90
CA LEU A 691 -38.41 29.35 -10.68
C LEU A 691 -39.37 28.44 -9.91
N GLY A 692 -39.01 27.98 -8.70
CA GLY A 692 -39.82 27.07 -7.91
C GLY A 692 -39.77 25.61 -8.39
N LEU A 693 -38.76 25.26 -9.18
CA LEU A 693 -38.60 23.90 -9.73
C LEU A 693 -38.00 22.92 -8.71
N ILE A 694 -37.28 23.41 -7.70
CA ILE A 694 -36.75 22.59 -6.60
C ILE A 694 -37.76 22.57 -5.45
N ASN A 695 -38.94 21.98 -5.71
CA ASN A 695 -40.05 21.86 -4.77
C ASN A 695 -40.51 20.40 -4.65
N ARG A 696 -40.65 19.92 -3.41
CA ARG A 696 -41.11 18.57 -3.05
C ARG A 696 -42.62 18.47 -2.76
N GLU A 697 -43.33 19.58 -2.74
CA GLU A 697 -44.77 19.57 -2.58
C GLU A 697 -45.43 18.74 -3.69
N GLU A 698 -46.49 18.02 -3.32
CA GLU A 698 -47.25 17.25 -4.28
C GLU A 698 -47.87 18.17 -5.33
N TYR A 699 -47.74 17.79 -6.60
CA TYR A 699 -48.32 18.55 -7.71
C TYR A 699 -49.35 17.69 -8.45
N PRO A 700 -50.66 17.81 -8.13
CA PRO A 700 -51.69 16.92 -8.66
C PRO A 700 -51.74 16.80 -10.19
N ALA A 701 -51.32 17.83 -10.91
CA ALA A 701 -51.32 17.83 -12.38
C ALA A 701 -50.19 16.98 -13.00
N LEU A 702 -49.24 16.46 -12.21
CA LEU A 702 -48.15 15.58 -12.67
C LEU A 702 -48.38 14.10 -12.33
N ARG A 703 -49.47 13.79 -11.62
CA ARG A 703 -49.82 12.41 -11.26
C ARG A 703 -50.22 11.58 -12.49
N PRO A 704 -50.08 10.24 -12.44
CA PRO A 704 -50.38 9.37 -13.59
C PRO A 704 -51.81 9.51 -14.14
N GLU A 705 -52.76 9.87 -13.29
CA GLU A 705 -54.19 10.00 -13.62
C GLU A 705 -54.56 11.38 -14.19
N ALA A 706 -53.63 12.34 -14.20
CA ALA A 706 -53.84 13.69 -14.72
C ALA A 706 -53.63 13.79 -16.24
N ASN A 707 -54.20 14.83 -16.85
CA ASN A 707 -53.93 15.13 -18.25
C ASN A 707 -52.44 15.50 -18.46
N PRO A 708 -51.79 15.03 -19.54
CA PRO A 708 -50.39 15.34 -19.79
C PRO A 708 -50.12 16.85 -19.85
N LEU A 709 -49.12 17.30 -19.11
CA LEU A 709 -48.69 18.70 -19.06
C LEU A 709 -47.38 18.88 -19.83
N THR A 710 -47.23 19.96 -20.60
CA THR A 710 -45.95 20.31 -21.22
C THR A 710 -45.09 21.16 -20.29
N TRP A 711 -43.77 21.15 -20.50
CA TRP A 711 -42.82 21.95 -19.72
C TRP A 711 -43.16 23.45 -19.76
N LYS A 712 -43.52 23.97 -20.94
CA LYS A 712 -44.04 25.33 -21.11
C LYS A 712 -45.26 25.59 -20.22
N GLN A 713 -46.25 24.69 -20.22
CA GLN A 713 -47.46 24.87 -19.41
C GLN A 713 -47.16 24.86 -17.91
N LEU A 714 -46.26 23.97 -17.46
CA LEU A 714 -45.81 23.93 -16.07
C LEU A 714 -45.08 25.21 -15.67
N LEU A 715 -44.17 25.72 -16.52
CA LEU A 715 -43.50 26.98 -16.23
C LEU A 715 -44.46 28.17 -16.26
N CYS A 716 -45.47 28.20 -17.15
CA CYS A 716 -46.52 29.22 -17.13
C CYS A 716 -47.22 29.27 -15.76
N ASP A 717 -47.59 28.10 -15.21
CA ASP A 717 -48.19 28.01 -13.87
C ASP A 717 -47.25 28.56 -12.80
N LEU A 718 -45.97 28.18 -12.84
CA LEU A 718 -44.97 28.60 -11.85
C LEU A 718 -44.62 30.09 -11.92
N VAL A 719 -44.69 30.72 -13.09
CA VAL A 719 -44.45 32.17 -13.24
C VAL A 719 -45.73 33.02 -13.16
N GLY A 720 -46.90 32.39 -13.08
CA GLY A 720 -48.20 33.05 -12.87
C GLY A 720 -48.82 33.67 -14.12
N ILE A 721 -48.60 33.08 -15.30
CA ILE A 721 -49.22 33.50 -16.58
C ILE A 721 -50.13 32.41 -17.15
N SER A 722 -50.96 32.75 -18.14
CA SER A 722 -51.87 31.77 -18.78
C SER A 722 -51.10 30.64 -19.47
N ARG A 723 -51.58 29.40 -19.36
CA ARG A 723 -51.03 28.23 -20.10
C ARG A 723 -51.08 28.37 -21.62
N SER A 724 -51.96 29.23 -22.15
CA SER A 724 -52.07 29.54 -23.58
C SER A 724 -51.10 30.64 -24.06
N SER A 725 -50.24 31.16 -23.20
CA SER A 725 -49.30 32.24 -23.54
C SER A 725 -48.30 31.81 -24.62
N THR A 726 -47.86 32.78 -25.42
CA THR A 726 -46.80 32.57 -26.42
C THR A 726 -45.47 32.29 -25.76
N CYS A 727 -44.54 31.67 -26.50
CA CYS A 727 -43.20 31.36 -26.00
C CYS A 727 -42.45 32.64 -25.57
N ASP A 728 -42.60 33.73 -26.32
CA ASP A 728 -41.95 35.01 -26.02
C ASP A 728 -42.43 35.60 -24.69
N MET A 729 -43.75 35.56 -24.42
CA MET A 729 -44.30 36.01 -23.13
C MET A 729 -43.81 35.15 -21.97
N LEU A 730 -43.68 33.84 -22.17
CA LEU A 730 -43.11 32.96 -21.15
C LEU A 730 -41.63 33.28 -20.88
N LYS A 731 -40.83 33.49 -21.94
CA LYS A 731 -39.41 33.88 -21.81
C LYS A 731 -39.25 35.17 -21.02
N GLU A 732 -40.06 36.19 -21.30
CA GLU A 732 -40.04 37.45 -20.55
C GLU A 732 -40.40 37.26 -19.07
N ALA A 733 -41.46 36.48 -18.78
CA ALA A 733 -41.88 36.20 -17.41
C ALA A 733 -40.82 35.40 -16.62
N VAL A 734 -40.20 34.39 -17.25
CA VAL A 734 -39.09 33.61 -16.69
C VAL A 734 -37.89 34.51 -16.43
N LEU A 735 -37.47 35.32 -17.41
CA LEU A 735 -36.33 36.24 -17.26
C LEU A 735 -36.54 37.23 -16.11
N LYS A 736 -37.76 37.75 -15.97
CA LYS A 736 -38.14 38.62 -14.85
C LYS A 736 -38.00 37.89 -13.51
N LYS A 737 -38.50 36.65 -13.40
CA LYS A 737 -38.43 35.84 -12.17
C LYS A 737 -36.99 35.43 -11.81
N LEU A 738 -36.12 35.30 -12.80
CA LEU A 738 -34.69 35.05 -12.61
C LEU A 738 -33.90 36.31 -12.19
N GLY A 739 -34.50 37.50 -12.25
CA GLY A 739 -33.84 38.77 -11.95
C GLY A 739 -33.02 39.33 -13.12
N GLY A 740 -33.38 38.99 -14.36
CA GLY A 740 -32.70 39.47 -15.57
C GLY A 740 -31.46 38.66 -15.98
N ASP A 741 -31.19 37.53 -15.34
CA ASP A 741 -30.02 36.70 -15.64
C ASP A 741 -30.22 35.87 -16.92
N LYS A 742 -29.56 36.30 -18.01
CA LYS A 742 -29.63 35.63 -19.31
C LYS A 742 -29.04 34.22 -19.29
N SER A 743 -27.98 33.97 -18.52
CA SER A 743 -27.34 32.65 -18.47
C SER A 743 -28.23 31.60 -17.81
N GLN A 744 -29.03 31.99 -16.81
CA GLN A 744 -30.03 31.10 -16.19
C GLN A 744 -31.19 30.81 -17.15
N LEU A 745 -31.61 31.80 -17.95
CA LEU A 745 -32.63 31.62 -18.99
C LEU A 745 -32.14 30.66 -20.09
N GLU A 746 -30.93 30.88 -20.62
CA GLU A 746 -30.31 30.03 -21.63
C GLU A 746 -30.18 28.58 -21.15
N ALA A 747 -29.86 28.37 -19.87
CA ALA A 747 -29.82 27.03 -19.27
C ALA A 747 -31.20 26.36 -19.27
N ALA A 748 -32.27 27.09 -18.90
CA ALA A 748 -33.63 26.57 -18.92
C ALA A 748 -34.12 26.26 -20.35
N GLU A 749 -33.74 27.09 -21.33
CA GLU A 749 -34.05 26.89 -22.75
C GLU A 749 -33.33 25.66 -23.31
N TRP A 750 -32.02 25.52 -23.07
CA TRP A 750 -31.22 24.38 -23.55
C TRP A 750 -31.75 23.05 -22.99
N LEU A 751 -32.20 23.06 -21.74
CA LEU A 751 -32.83 21.90 -21.11
C LEU A 751 -34.24 21.60 -21.65
N GLY A 752 -34.82 22.49 -22.47
CA GLY A 752 -36.17 22.31 -23.03
C GLY A 752 -37.30 22.65 -22.05
N LEU A 753 -37.01 23.34 -20.93
CA LEU A 753 -38.02 23.63 -19.91
C LEU A 753 -39.06 24.65 -20.36
N LEU A 754 -38.79 25.39 -21.44
CA LEU A 754 -39.74 26.33 -22.07
C LEU A 754 -40.43 25.71 -23.31
N GLY A 755 -40.15 24.43 -23.60
CA GLY A 755 -40.63 23.72 -24.79
C GLY A 755 -41.97 23.01 -24.59
N GLU A 756 -42.46 22.40 -25.68
CA GLU A 756 -43.70 21.62 -25.70
C GLU A 756 -43.47 20.13 -25.36
N ASP A 757 -42.24 19.77 -24.93
CA ASP A 757 -41.94 18.44 -24.42
C ASP A 757 -42.82 18.11 -23.21
N GLN A 758 -43.31 16.87 -23.12
CA GLN A 758 -44.13 16.43 -22.00
C GLN A 758 -43.29 16.33 -20.72
N VAL A 759 -43.87 16.78 -19.60
CA VAL A 759 -43.27 16.63 -18.28
C VAL A 759 -43.38 15.16 -17.85
N PRO A 760 -42.30 14.51 -17.38
CA PRO A 760 -42.38 13.16 -16.85
C PRO A 760 -43.35 13.08 -15.67
N GLN A 761 -44.23 12.07 -15.67
CA GLN A 761 -45.15 11.83 -14.55
C GLN A 761 -44.38 11.60 -13.25
N ALA A 762 -44.76 12.29 -12.17
CA ALA A 762 -44.13 12.19 -10.86
C ALA A 762 -45.03 12.79 -9.77
N ASP A 763 -44.72 12.50 -8.50
CA ASP A 763 -45.50 13.01 -7.36
C ASP A 763 -45.23 14.50 -7.09
N SER A 764 -44.01 14.97 -7.40
CA SER A 764 -43.57 16.36 -7.19
C SER A 764 -42.85 16.95 -8.40
N ILE A 765 -42.71 18.29 -8.41
CA ILE A 765 -42.01 19.02 -9.49
C ILE A 765 -40.53 18.64 -9.53
N VAL A 766 -39.86 18.52 -8.37
CA VAL A 766 -38.43 18.17 -8.34
C VAL A 766 -38.20 16.75 -8.85
N ASP A 767 -39.14 15.81 -8.64
CA ASP A 767 -39.04 14.45 -9.16
C ASP A 767 -39.21 14.42 -10.69
N ALA A 768 -40.16 15.21 -11.22
CA ALA A 768 -40.34 15.37 -12.66
C ALA A 768 -39.11 16.01 -13.33
N LEU A 769 -38.57 17.08 -12.72
CA LEU A 769 -37.32 17.70 -13.16
C LEU A 769 -36.16 16.70 -13.11
N SER A 770 -36.06 15.91 -12.04
CA SER A 770 -34.99 14.91 -11.90
C SER A 770 -35.04 13.85 -12.99
N LYS A 771 -36.23 13.35 -13.34
CA LYS A 771 -36.41 12.42 -14.46
C LYS A 771 -35.99 13.06 -15.79
N HIS A 772 -36.37 14.32 -16.01
CA HIS A 772 -36.01 15.05 -17.22
C HIS A 772 -34.51 15.32 -17.34
N LEU A 773 -33.86 15.75 -16.26
CA LEU A 773 -32.42 15.95 -16.21
C LEU A 773 -31.65 14.65 -16.37
N ALA A 774 -32.11 13.55 -15.75
CA ALA A 774 -31.50 12.24 -15.96
C ALA A 774 -31.55 11.83 -17.43
N LEU A 775 -32.66 12.09 -18.14
CA LEU A 775 -32.76 11.80 -19.57
C LEU A 775 -31.82 12.68 -20.43
N LYS A 776 -31.70 13.98 -20.12
CA LYS A 776 -30.92 14.94 -20.93
C LYS A 776 -29.42 14.93 -20.62
N LEU A 777 -29.04 14.63 -19.38
CA LEU A 777 -27.67 14.77 -18.86
C LEU A 777 -27.11 13.45 -18.30
N SER A 778 -27.54 12.31 -18.83
CA SER A 778 -26.86 11.04 -18.59
C SER A 778 -25.51 10.98 -19.31
N TYR A 779 -24.62 10.10 -18.82
CA TYR A 779 -23.41 9.75 -19.53
C TYR A 779 -23.73 8.87 -20.75
N GLY A 780 -23.11 9.18 -21.88
CA GLY A 780 -23.02 8.31 -23.04
C GLY A 780 -22.03 7.15 -22.81
N PRO A 781 -22.01 6.15 -23.70
CA PRO A 781 -21.23 4.92 -23.49
C PRO A 781 -19.71 5.13 -23.45
N GLU A 782 -19.18 6.17 -24.09
CA GLU A 782 -17.73 6.45 -24.14
C GLU A 782 -17.34 7.67 -23.29
N GLU A 783 -18.31 8.30 -22.61
CA GLU A 783 -18.04 9.49 -21.81
C GLU A 783 -17.55 9.12 -20.41
N LYS A 784 -16.50 9.80 -19.95
CA LYS A 784 -15.89 9.54 -18.64
C LYS A 784 -16.41 10.49 -17.57
N ASP A 785 -16.58 9.95 -16.37
CA ASP A 785 -16.67 10.73 -15.14
C ASP A 785 -15.30 10.88 -14.48
N MET A 786 -15.25 11.70 -13.44
CA MET A 786 -14.07 12.02 -12.66
C MET A 786 -14.46 12.24 -11.19
N ILE A 787 -13.65 11.70 -10.28
CA ILE A 787 -13.68 12.03 -8.85
C ILE A 787 -12.51 12.96 -8.56
N VAL A 788 -12.79 14.03 -7.82
CA VAL A 788 -11.78 14.90 -7.21
C VAL A 788 -12.10 15.01 -5.73
N MET A 789 -11.12 14.70 -4.89
CA MET A 789 -11.18 14.89 -3.45
C MET A 789 -9.89 15.56 -2.98
N ARG A 790 -10.04 16.58 -2.14
CA ARG A 790 -8.93 17.28 -1.50
C ARG A 790 -9.19 17.46 -0.02
N ASP A 791 -8.30 16.91 0.80
CA ASP A 791 -8.25 17.16 2.23
C ASP A 791 -7.08 18.10 2.55
N SER A 792 -7.27 18.94 3.56
CA SER A 792 -6.29 19.89 4.07
C SER A 792 -6.32 19.90 5.60
N PHE A 793 -5.17 19.61 6.21
CA PHE A 793 -4.97 19.54 7.65
C PHE A 793 -3.99 20.62 8.09
N GLY A 794 -4.34 21.32 9.17
CA GLY A 794 -3.40 22.11 9.96
C GLY A 794 -3.01 21.29 11.18
N ILE A 795 -1.75 20.84 11.22
CA ILE A 795 -1.25 19.92 12.25
C ILE A 795 -0.21 20.66 13.09
N ARG A 796 -0.52 20.84 14.38
CA ARG A 796 0.37 21.45 15.35
C ARG A 796 1.22 20.37 16.01
N HIS A 797 2.51 20.40 15.74
CA HIS A 797 3.48 19.50 16.36
C HIS A 797 3.82 19.93 17.79
N PRO A 798 4.27 19.02 18.67
CA PRO A 798 4.74 19.36 20.01
C PRO A 798 5.88 20.38 20.02
N SER A 799 6.69 20.42 18.96
CA SER A 799 7.75 21.42 18.75
C SER A 799 7.24 22.84 18.52
N GLY A 800 5.94 23.02 18.30
CA GLY A 800 5.29 24.30 18.07
C GLY A 800 5.11 24.65 16.59
N HIS A 801 5.71 23.93 15.66
CA HIS A 801 5.57 24.18 14.22
C HIS A 801 4.16 23.81 13.70
N LEU A 802 3.67 24.56 12.72
CA LEU A 802 2.42 24.26 12.01
C LEU A 802 2.73 23.63 10.65
N GLU A 803 2.40 22.36 10.53
CA GLU A 803 2.41 21.64 9.26
C GLU A 803 1.06 21.84 8.56
N ASN A 804 1.09 22.29 7.31
CA ASN A 804 -0.05 22.23 6.41
C ASN A 804 0.12 21.01 5.51
N LYS A 805 -0.74 20.03 5.71
CA LYS A 805 -0.73 18.76 4.97
C LYS A 805 -1.95 18.68 4.08
N THR A 806 -1.75 18.30 2.82
CA THR A 806 -2.83 18.14 1.85
C THR A 806 -2.81 16.76 1.24
N ILE A 807 -3.98 16.21 1.00
CA ILE A 807 -4.18 14.93 0.30
C ILE A 807 -5.03 15.19 -0.93
N ASP A 808 -4.54 14.78 -2.09
CA ASP A 808 -5.25 14.88 -3.37
C ASP A 808 -5.54 13.48 -3.91
N LEU A 809 -6.82 13.18 -4.17
CA LEU A 809 -7.29 11.98 -4.85
C LEU A 809 -8.04 12.39 -6.12
N VAL A 810 -7.53 11.96 -7.27
CA VAL A 810 -8.13 12.20 -8.58
C VAL A 810 -8.25 10.89 -9.34
N VAL A 811 -9.47 10.52 -9.71
CA VAL A 811 -9.76 9.24 -10.39
C VAL A 811 -10.62 9.51 -11.61
N TYR A 812 -10.25 8.96 -12.76
CA TYR A 812 -11.06 8.98 -13.99
C TYR A 812 -11.76 7.65 -14.21
N GLY A 813 -12.95 7.71 -14.82
CA GLY A 813 -13.67 6.53 -15.29
C GLY A 813 -12.98 5.90 -16.49
N ASP A 814 -13.13 4.59 -16.63
CA ASP A 814 -12.59 3.83 -17.75
C ASP A 814 -13.65 3.66 -18.85
N CYS A 815 -13.39 4.10 -20.08
CA CYS A 815 -14.37 3.99 -21.19
C CYS A 815 -14.84 2.55 -21.43
N ASN A 816 -13.96 1.56 -21.24
CA ASN A 816 -14.26 0.13 -21.39
C ASN A 816 -14.39 -0.60 -20.05
N GLY A 817 -14.57 0.14 -18.95
CA GLY A 817 -14.59 -0.41 -17.60
C GLY A 817 -15.60 0.29 -16.71
N PHE A 818 -15.22 0.52 -15.47
CA PHE A 818 -16.09 1.14 -14.48
C PHE A 818 -15.88 2.66 -14.44
N SER A 819 -16.96 3.40 -14.20
CA SER A 819 -16.89 4.82 -13.90
C SER A 819 -16.10 5.06 -12.61
N ALA A 820 -15.46 6.24 -12.47
CA ALA A 820 -14.73 6.62 -11.27
C ALA A 820 -15.63 6.52 -10.04
N MET A 821 -16.87 7.04 -10.13
CA MET A 821 -17.86 6.95 -9.06
C MET A 821 -18.18 5.51 -8.69
N ALA A 822 -18.40 4.62 -9.67
CA ALA A 822 -18.70 3.23 -9.39
C ALA A 822 -17.51 2.54 -8.69
N LYS A 823 -16.27 2.80 -9.14
CA LYS A 823 -15.05 2.28 -8.51
C LYS A 823 -14.92 2.76 -7.07
N THR A 824 -14.95 4.07 -6.84
CA THR A 824 -14.69 4.67 -5.51
C THR A 824 -15.81 4.40 -4.51
N VAL A 825 -17.04 4.09 -4.95
CA VAL A 825 -18.12 3.68 -4.04
C VAL A 825 -18.15 2.16 -3.85
N GLY A 826 -18.07 1.40 -4.94
CA GLY A 826 -18.24 -0.05 -4.92
C GLY A 826 -17.05 -0.78 -4.32
N LEU A 827 -15.82 -0.41 -4.69
CA LEU A 827 -14.63 -1.17 -4.28
C LEU A 827 -14.37 -1.13 -2.77
N PRO A 828 -14.42 0.02 -2.07
CA PRO A 828 -14.29 0.02 -0.60
C PRO A 828 -15.35 -0.85 0.08
N THR A 829 -16.58 -0.81 -0.43
CA THR A 829 -17.70 -1.64 0.05
C THR A 829 -17.44 -3.14 -0.15
N ALA A 830 -16.94 -3.52 -1.33
CA ALA A 830 -16.62 -4.92 -1.66
C ALA A 830 -15.41 -5.44 -0.88
N MET A 831 -14.41 -4.60 -0.65
CA MET A 831 -13.23 -4.93 0.16
C MET A 831 -13.62 -5.18 1.62
N ALA A 832 -14.42 -4.29 2.22
CA ALA A 832 -14.95 -4.48 3.57
C ALA A 832 -15.79 -5.77 3.66
N ALA A 833 -16.60 -6.08 2.63
CA ALA A 833 -17.37 -7.32 2.57
C ALA A 833 -16.48 -8.55 2.58
N LYS A 834 -15.43 -8.57 1.75
CA LYS A 834 -14.46 -9.67 1.73
C LYS A 834 -13.72 -9.81 3.07
N MET A 835 -13.32 -8.69 3.68
CA MET A 835 -12.68 -8.68 5.00
C MET A 835 -13.57 -9.29 6.09
N LEU A 836 -14.86 -8.94 6.13
CA LEU A 836 -15.80 -9.56 7.06
C LEU A 836 -15.98 -11.06 6.83
N LEU A 837 -16.10 -11.49 5.57
CA LEU A 837 -16.24 -12.92 5.22
C LEU A 837 -15.00 -13.74 5.60
N ASN A 838 -13.82 -13.12 5.51
CA ASN A 838 -12.54 -13.73 5.87
C ASN A 838 -12.24 -13.68 7.37
N GLY A 839 -13.04 -12.97 8.17
CA GLY A 839 -12.79 -12.76 9.60
C GLY A 839 -11.62 -11.81 9.89
N GLU A 840 -11.30 -10.89 8.97
CA GLU A 840 -10.27 -9.86 9.16
C GLU A 840 -10.76 -8.68 10.01
N ILE A 841 -12.08 -8.53 10.15
CA ILE A 841 -12.72 -7.52 11.01
C ILE A 841 -13.40 -8.26 12.17
N GLU A 842 -12.85 -8.11 13.37
CA GLU A 842 -13.35 -8.80 14.57
C GLU A 842 -14.41 -7.98 15.31
N ALA A 843 -14.38 -6.65 15.14
CA ALA A 843 -15.29 -5.72 15.79
C ALA A 843 -16.78 -6.04 15.52
N LYS A 844 -17.61 -5.94 16.57
CA LYS A 844 -19.07 -6.13 16.54
C LYS A 844 -19.79 -4.81 16.80
N GLY A 845 -21.07 -4.74 16.41
CA GLY A 845 -21.88 -3.53 16.57
C GLY A 845 -22.07 -2.77 15.25
N LEU A 846 -22.69 -1.59 15.37
CA LEU A 846 -22.88 -0.63 14.28
C LEU A 846 -21.68 0.33 14.23
N MET A 847 -20.98 0.41 13.10
CA MET A 847 -19.76 1.21 12.98
C MET A 847 -19.57 1.80 11.58
N GLY A 848 -18.74 2.85 11.50
CA GLY A 848 -18.17 3.35 10.25
C GLY A 848 -16.70 2.96 10.10
N PRO A 849 -16.03 3.31 8.98
CA PRO A 849 -14.67 2.89 8.68
C PRO A 849 -13.60 3.74 9.39
N PHE A 850 -13.76 3.97 10.70
CA PHE A 850 -12.92 4.90 11.45
C PHE A 850 -11.68 4.23 12.09
N SER A 851 -11.69 2.91 12.27
CA SER A 851 -10.59 2.18 12.89
C SER A 851 -9.52 1.76 11.86
N LYS A 852 -8.26 1.74 12.28
CA LYS A 852 -7.10 1.31 11.45
C LYS A 852 -7.22 -0.12 10.94
N GLU A 853 -7.92 -0.97 11.69
CA GLU A 853 -8.30 -2.34 11.29
C GLU A 853 -9.12 -2.35 9.98
N ILE A 854 -10.01 -1.36 9.79
CA ILE A 854 -10.86 -1.25 8.60
C ILE A 854 -10.18 -0.40 7.53
N TYR A 855 -9.79 0.84 7.85
CA TYR A 855 -9.31 1.77 6.82
C TYR A 855 -7.94 1.39 6.26
N GLY A 856 -7.04 0.81 7.07
CA GLY A 856 -5.67 0.51 6.65
C GLY A 856 -5.63 -0.49 5.48
N PRO A 857 -6.20 -1.70 5.65
CA PRO A 857 -6.26 -2.68 4.58
C PRO A 857 -7.03 -2.20 3.34
N ILE A 858 -8.10 -1.41 3.51
CA ILE A 858 -8.87 -0.88 2.38
C ILE A 858 -8.02 0.12 1.58
N LEU A 859 -7.39 1.10 2.24
CA LEU A 859 -6.55 2.11 1.58
C LEU A 859 -5.36 1.48 0.84
N ASP A 860 -4.82 0.36 1.33
CA ASP A 860 -3.76 -0.37 0.64
C ASP A 860 -4.29 -1.15 -0.58
N ARG A 861 -5.45 -1.79 -0.47
CA ARG A 861 -6.04 -2.59 -1.56
C ARG A 861 -6.56 -1.73 -2.71
N ILE A 862 -7.12 -0.56 -2.45
CA ILE A 862 -7.63 0.33 -3.52
C ILE A 862 -6.52 0.85 -4.44
N LYS A 863 -5.26 0.91 -3.97
CA LYS A 863 -4.10 1.30 -4.79
C LYS A 863 -3.88 0.33 -5.95
N ALA A 864 -4.08 -0.97 -5.71
CA ALA A 864 -3.98 -2.01 -6.75
C ALA A 864 -5.09 -1.90 -7.80
N GLU A 865 -6.24 -1.32 -7.45
CA GLU A 865 -7.36 -1.05 -8.36
C GLU A 865 -7.25 0.31 -9.06
N GLY A 866 -6.09 0.99 -8.94
CA GLY A 866 -5.81 2.27 -9.59
C GLY A 866 -6.41 3.50 -8.91
N ILE A 867 -6.92 3.38 -7.68
CA ILE A 867 -7.35 4.52 -6.86
C ILE A 867 -6.14 4.98 -6.04
N ILE A 868 -5.43 5.99 -6.55
CA ILE A 868 -4.20 6.52 -5.95
C ILE A 868 -4.48 7.90 -5.39
N TYR A 869 -3.94 8.18 -4.20
CA TYR A 869 -3.92 9.50 -3.59
C TYR A 869 -2.48 9.93 -3.36
N THR A 870 -2.23 11.24 -3.40
CA THR A 870 -0.92 11.83 -3.16
C THR A 870 -0.99 12.73 -1.92
N THR A 871 0.11 12.79 -1.18
CA THR A 871 0.20 13.59 0.05
C THR A 871 1.33 14.60 -0.10
N GLN A 872 1.10 15.82 0.34
CA GLN A 872 2.11 16.87 0.40
C GLN A 872 2.06 17.56 1.75
N SER A 873 3.22 17.83 2.34
CA SER A 873 3.35 18.53 3.61
C SER A 873 4.26 19.74 3.45
N THR A 874 3.88 20.85 4.09
CA THR A 874 4.69 22.07 4.17
C THR A 874 4.67 22.61 5.58
N ILE A 875 5.83 22.98 6.11
CA ILE A 875 5.93 23.61 7.43
C ILE A 875 6.12 25.11 7.20
N LYS A 876 5.22 25.92 7.78
CA LYS A 876 5.44 27.36 7.87
C LYS A 876 6.15 27.64 9.19
N LEU A 877 7.42 28.02 9.09
CA LEU A 877 8.25 28.52 10.20
C LEU A 877 7.72 29.85 10.72
#